data_AF-A0AA48I7X3-F1
#
_entry.id   AF-A0AA48I7X3-F1
#
_cell.length_a   1.000
_cell.length_b   1.000
_cell.length_c   1.000
_cell.angle_alpha   90.00
_cell.angle_beta   90.00
_cell.angle_gamma   90.00
#
_symmetry.space_group_name_H-M   'P 1'
#
loop_
_entity.id
_entity.type
_entity.pdbx_description
1 polymer ?
#
loop_
_entity_poly.entity_id
_entity_poly.type
_entity_poly.pdbx_seq_one_letter_code
_entity_poly.pdbx_strand_id
1 'polypeptide(L)'
;MTKRVVRVALLICDTPPDVVQKDNGTYFEIFRRWLEDALKAYPDADIATNTQLVLDPYNVVDKLEFPSYDRLRVGAPDAYDVVMLTGSKHTAYDTTSHFGPQLIEWMRNLANAPDFQHVKVIGVCYGHQILSLALGGECQQGTNGWEVGVYGCGMTEDGRYWWSDSVVPNGDSKIYVEQMHKDVVTKVPPGCDLLLRSDKYPVHSFVKKHAASTPEKPLAQILTIQGHPEFTPGIVSGLVELRSSAGIFNTDVAAEARRRLGGKDGTGGEGEGRLGWAIWRVMLQDLPANVGNYVTDESRYASIDKLLDREGPLTDGYEGAEAAKEFLRRKCKILVIGAGGLGCEILQDLALTGFGNIHVIDMDTIDISNLNRQFLFREADVGKSKAECAAAFINKRVPGVKVTPHHSKIQDHPDSFYMQFNIVIAGLDSVSARRWINAKLVELVDMENPESLKPLIDGGTEGFKGQSRVILPTISSCYECSLDIHTPPTAFPICTIANTPRLPEHCIEWASVLEWPRLRKDIKLDTDDPDHIQWLYDKASTRAAAFNIEGVTWALTQGVVKNIIPAIASTNAIIAASCCNEAFKIATSCAPMLNNYMLYNGNDSLYTFTWEYEKRPDCPVCGGESMEVEVKREWTLEQLMEWLSVQQKLLVKRPGFMYSTGDPLFMWGPPQIHEQTKGNLQKLVSDLVPEGDEIIVTDPNLPFHLMIKVTYA
;
A
#
# COMPACT_ATOMS: atom_id res chain seq x y z
N MET A 1 -24.26 -7.56 42.83
CA MET A 1 -24.23 -7.63 41.35
C MET A 1 -23.23 -6.58 40.87
N THR A 2 -22.33 -6.93 39.95
CA THR A 2 -21.41 -5.99 39.33
C THR A 2 -22.20 -5.04 38.44
N LYS A 3 -22.04 -3.71 38.62
CA LYS A 3 -22.70 -2.71 37.75
C LYS A 3 -22.20 -2.89 36.31
N ARG A 4 -23.10 -2.81 35.32
CA ARG A 4 -22.73 -2.77 33.90
C ARG A 4 -22.06 -1.44 33.62
N VAL A 5 -20.88 -1.45 33.03
CA VAL A 5 -20.16 -0.22 32.66
C VAL A 5 -20.30 0.00 31.16
N VAL A 6 -20.71 1.20 30.74
CA VAL A 6 -20.73 1.64 29.34
C VAL A 6 -19.70 2.74 29.19
N ARG A 7 -18.65 2.47 28.41
CA ARG A 7 -17.56 3.41 28.13
C ARG A 7 -17.77 4.11 26.81
N VAL A 8 -17.75 5.44 26.84
CA VAL A 8 -17.99 6.30 25.67
C VAL A 8 -16.80 7.22 25.45
N ALA A 9 -16.21 7.16 24.26
CA ALA A 9 -15.28 8.17 23.78
C ALA A 9 -16.07 9.31 23.14
N LEU A 10 -16.07 10.48 23.76
CA LEU A 10 -16.77 11.66 23.26
C LEU A 10 -15.82 12.54 22.46
N LEU A 11 -16.04 12.59 21.14
CA LEU A 11 -15.31 13.46 20.23
C LEU A 11 -15.93 14.86 20.22
N ILE A 12 -15.26 15.79 20.88
CA ILE A 12 -15.68 17.17 21.01
C ILE A 12 -15.29 17.94 19.75
N CYS A 13 -16.32 18.32 18.99
CA CYS A 13 -16.20 18.94 17.66
C CYS A 13 -16.41 20.47 17.68
N ASP A 14 -16.55 21.10 18.85
CA ASP A 14 -16.61 22.55 19.04
C ASP A 14 -16.50 22.91 20.54
N THR A 15 -16.53 24.20 20.86
CA THR A 15 -16.67 24.75 22.20
C THR A 15 -17.97 25.59 22.28
N PRO A 16 -18.79 25.44 23.33
CA PRO A 16 -20.03 26.21 23.43
C PRO A 16 -19.71 27.71 23.61
N PRO A 17 -20.51 28.64 23.07
CA PRO A 17 -20.31 30.07 23.30
C PRO A 17 -20.37 30.45 24.78
N ASP A 18 -19.66 31.51 25.19
CA ASP A 18 -19.57 31.95 26.60
C ASP A 18 -20.93 32.07 27.31
N VAL A 19 -21.95 32.57 26.61
CA VAL A 19 -23.32 32.72 27.14
C VAL A 19 -23.98 31.39 27.48
N VAL A 20 -23.64 30.32 26.76
CA VAL A 20 -24.10 28.96 27.03
C VAL A 20 -23.20 28.29 28.07
N GLN A 21 -21.88 28.47 27.94
CA GLN A 21 -20.88 27.83 28.78
C GLN A 21 -21.00 28.27 30.25
N LYS A 22 -21.32 29.54 30.50
CA LYS A 22 -21.46 30.09 31.85
C LYS A 22 -22.49 29.34 32.70
N ASP A 23 -23.62 28.98 32.09
CA ASP A 23 -24.76 28.39 32.80
C ASP A 23 -24.83 26.86 32.64
N ASN A 24 -24.19 26.30 31.62
CA ASN A 24 -24.30 24.87 31.29
C ASN A 24 -22.98 24.10 31.31
N GLY A 25 -21.84 24.80 31.32
CA GLY A 25 -20.51 24.20 31.21
C GLY A 25 -20.08 23.93 29.77
N THR A 26 -19.00 23.17 29.65
CA THR A 26 -18.42 22.68 28.38
C THR A 26 -19.34 21.67 27.68
N TYR A 27 -19.12 21.40 26.39
CA TYR A 27 -19.86 20.33 25.69
C TYR A 27 -19.73 18.97 26.39
N PHE A 28 -18.60 18.69 27.03
CA PHE A 28 -18.43 17.51 27.85
C PHE A 28 -19.43 17.43 29.01
N GLU A 29 -19.61 18.51 29.74
CA GLU A 29 -20.54 18.58 30.87
C GLU A 29 -22.01 18.53 30.41
N ILE A 30 -22.33 19.18 29.28
CA ILE A 30 -23.65 19.13 28.66
C ILE A 30 -24.01 17.68 28.27
N PHE A 31 -23.14 17.00 27.52
CA PHE A 31 -23.37 15.61 27.11
C PHE A 31 -23.39 14.64 28.29
N ARG A 32 -22.50 14.83 29.28
CA ARG A 32 -22.51 14.02 30.50
C ARG A 32 -23.84 14.13 31.24
N ARG A 33 -24.29 15.35 31.52
CA ARG A 33 -25.54 15.61 32.24
C ARG A 33 -26.73 15.02 31.48
N TRP A 34 -26.82 15.28 30.17
CA TRP A 34 -27.89 14.74 29.34
C TRP A 34 -27.92 13.21 29.34
N LEU A 35 -26.79 12.53 29.14
CA LEU A 35 -26.73 11.08 29.16
C LEU A 35 -27.08 10.49 30.53
N GLU A 36 -26.63 11.11 31.61
CA GLU A 36 -26.97 10.70 32.98
C GLU A 36 -28.45 10.91 33.31
N ASP A 37 -29.04 12.03 32.92
CA ASP A 37 -30.45 12.32 33.16
C ASP A 37 -31.35 11.44 32.30
N ALA A 38 -30.99 11.20 31.04
CA ALA A 38 -31.67 10.21 30.19
C ALA A 38 -31.57 8.77 30.74
N LEU A 39 -30.44 8.41 31.39
CA LEU A 39 -30.31 7.10 32.06
C LEU A 39 -31.19 7.00 33.30
N LYS A 40 -31.27 8.06 34.11
CA LYS A 40 -32.16 8.12 35.29
C LYS A 40 -33.63 8.03 34.89
N ALA A 41 -34.00 8.66 33.78
CA ALA A 41 -35.34 8.64 33.23
C ALA A 41 -35.65 7.37 32.41
N TYR A 42 -34.69 6.45 32.24
CA TYR A 42 -34.86 5.27 31.40
C TYR A 42 -35.99 4.36 31.94
N PRO A 43 -36.90 3.84 31.08
CA PRO A 43 -38.11 3.14 31.54
C PRO A 43 -37.85 1.87 32.39
N ASP A 44 -36.71 1.21 32.18
CA ASP A 44 -36.29 0.03 32.93
C ASP A 44 -35.48 0.45 34.16
N ALA A 45 -36.08 0.33 35.35
CA ALA A 45 -35.49 0.74 36.63
C ALA A 45 -34.23 -0.05 37.00
N ASP A 46 -34.11 -1.31 36.56
CA ASP A 46 -32.93 -2.14 36.82
C ASP A 46 -31.75 -1.64 35.98
N ILE A 47 -31.99 -1.29 34.71
CA ILE A 47 -30.99 -0.68 33.84
C ILE A 47 -30.56 0.68 34.38
N ALA A 48 -31.52 1.53 34.76
CA ALA A 48 -31.26 2.88 35.28
C ALA A 48 -30.39 2.85 36.55
N THR A 49 -30.58 1.86 37.43
CA THR A 49 -29.87 1.77 38.72
C THR A 49 -28.52 1.04 38.61
N ASN A 50 -28.43 0.03 37.73
CA ASN A 50 -27.27 -0.87 37.66
C ASN A 50 -26.32 -0.61 36.49
N THR A 51 -26.54 0.44 35.71
CA THR A 51 -25.63 0.89 34.65
C THR A 51 -24.79 2.07 35.13
N GLN A 52 -23.50 2.06 34.78
CA GLN A 52 -22.56 3.15 35.03
C GLN A 52 -22.06 3.68 33.70
N LEU A 53 -22.18 5.00 33.49
CA LEU A 53 -21.57 5.70 32.38
C LEU A 53 -20.11 6.06 32.72
N VAL A 54 -19.19 5.78 31.80
CA VAL A 54 -17.84 6.34 31.79
C VAL A 54 -17.70 7.11 30.48
N LEU A 55 -17.43 8.41 30.59
CA LEU A 55 -17.37 9.32 29.45
C LEU A 55 -16.03 10.03 29.45
N ASP A 56 -15.25 9.81 28.39
CA ASP A 56 -13.91 10.39 28.23
C ASP A 56 -13.90 11.39 27.06
N PRO A 57 -13.43 12.63 27.26
CA PRO A 57 -13.42 13.65 26.22
C PRO A 57 -12.17 13.57 25.34
N TYR A 58 -12.36 13.80 24.04
CA TYR A 58 -11.28 13.95 23.05
C TYR A 58 -11.47 15.27 22.29
N ASN A 59 -10.49 16.18 22.37
CA ASN A 59 -10.57 17.46 21.67
C ASN A 59 -10.11 17.29 20.21
N VAL A 60 -11.08 17.19 19.30
CA VAL A 60 -10.78 17.00 17.87
C VAL A 60 -10.41 18.31 17.19
N VAL A 61 -11.03 19.43 17.57
CA VAL A 61 -10.87 20.71 16.87
C VAL A 61 -9.50 21.31 17.11
N ASP A 62 -9.09 21.47 18.37
CA ASP A 62 -7.87 22.20 18.69
C ASP A 62 -6.64 21.30 18.70
N LYS A 63 -6.83 20.01 19.02
CA LYS A 63 -5.71 19.07 19.28
C LYS A 63 -5.66 17.85 18.38
N LEU A 64 -6.68 17.60 17.55
CA LEU A 64 -6.78 16.38 16.74
C LEU A 64 -6.63 15.09 17.57
N GLU A 65 -7.18 15.09 18.78
CA GLU A 65 -7.13 13.93 19.67
C GLU A 65 -8.22 12.93 19.28
N PHE A 66 -7.83 11.67 19.16
CA PHE A 66 -8.72 10.53 18.92
C PHE A 66 -8.40 9.40 19.90
N PRO A 67 -9.38 8.55 20.26
CA PRO A 67 -9.08 7.34 21.03
C PRO A 67 -8.13 6.44 20.24
N SER A 68 -7.17 5.83 20.94
CA SER A 68 -6.26 4.87 20.31
C SER A 68 -7.06 3.65 19.84
N TYR A 69 -6.66 3.08 18.71
CA TYR A 69 -7.33 1.88 18.18
C TYR A 69 -7.26 0.68 19.13
N ASP A 70 -6.23 0.59 19.97
CA ASP A 70 -6.13 -0.47 20.98
C ASP A 70 -7.24 -0.41 22.02
N ARG A 71 -7.69 0.80 22.40
CA ARG A 71 -8.84 1.00 23.29
C ARG A 71 -10.19 0.83 22.58
N LEU A 72 -10.19 0.51 21.27
CA LEU A 72 -11.38 0.20 20.48
C LEU A 72 -11.43 -1.28 20.08
N ARG A 73 -10.46 -2.10 20.53
CA ARG A 73 -10.43 -3.54 20.26
C ARG A 73 -11.19 -4.31 21.33
N VAL A 74 -11.83 -5.40 20.90
CA VAL A 74 -12.47 -6.38 21.80
C VAL A 74 -11.45 -6.93 22.79
N GLY A 75 -11.80 -6.95 24.07
CA GLY A 75 -10.97 -7.55 25.12
C GLY A 75 -9.92 -6.63 25.74
N ALA A 76 -9.79 -5.37 25.28
CA ALA A 76 -8.96 -4.40 26.00
C ALA A 76 -9.57 -4.10 27.39
N PRO A 77 -8.76 -4.01 28.47
CA PRO A 77 -9.26 -3.85 29.85
C PRO A 77 -10.16 -2.63 30.05
N ASP A 78 -9.98 -1.59 29.23
CA ASP A 78 -10.67 -0.31 29.26
C ASP A 78 -11.25 0.06 27.88
N ALA A 79 -11.64 -0.94 27.10
CA ALA A 79 -12.22 -0.78 25.77
C ALA A 79 -13.46 0.14 25.76
N TYR A 80 -13.54 1.02 24.78
CA TYR A 80 -14.74 1.83 24.53
C TYR A 80 -15.82 1.02 23.83
N ASP A 81 -17.05 1.12 24.35
CA ASP A 81 -18.24 0.51 23.77
C ASP A 81 -18.87 1.39 22.69
N VAL A 82 -18.66 2.70 22.80
CA VAL A 82 -19.31 3.73 21.99
C VAL A 82 -18.33 4.83 21.63
N VAL A 83 -18.38 5.31 20.40
CA VAL A 83 -17.80 6.59 19.97
C VAL A 83 -18.94 7.55 19.66
N MET A 84 -18.95 8.72 20.29
CA MET A 84 -19.99 9.72 20.11
C MET A 84 -19.41 11.05 19.63
N LEU A 85 -20.03 11.66 18.63
CA LEU A 85 -19.60 12.94 18.06
C LEU A 85 -20.58 14.04 18.48
N THR A 86 -20.05 15.14 19.00
CA THR A 86 -20.86 16.30 19.36
C THR A 86 -21.28 17.12 18.13
N GLY A 87 -22.24 18.03 18.34
CA GLY A 87 -22.52 19.09 17.37
C GLY A 87 -21.36 20.09 17.22
N SER A 88 -21.47 20.95 16.22
CA SER A 88 -20.48 21.99 15.92
C SER A 88 -21.08 23.15 15.14
N LYS A 89 -20.50 24.35 15.27
CA LYS A 89 -20.76 25.50 14.40
C LYS A 89 -20.05 25.42 13.04
N HIS A 90 -19.09 24.51 12.90
CA HIS A 90 -18.31 24.33 11.68
C HIS A 90 -19.13 23.67 10.56
N THR A 91 -18.71 23.88 9.31
CA THR A 91 -19.33 23.27 8.13
C THR A 91 -18.65 21.94 7.81
N ALA A 92 -19.40 20.83 7.83
CA ALA A 92 -18.84 19.48 7.74
C ALA A 92 -18.16 19.18 6.39
N TYR A 93 -18.61 19.81 5.31
CA TYR A 93 -18.10 19.65 3.95
C TYR A 93 -17.08 20.74 3.56
N ASP A 94 -16.59 21.52 4.52
CA ASP A 94 -15.46 22.43 4.30
C ASP A 94 -14.14 21.64 4.29
N THR A 95 -13.60 21.43 3.08
CA THR A 95 -12.35 20.71 2.88
C THR A 95 -11.11 21.52 3.30
N THR A 96 -11.26 22.80 3.63
CA THR A 96 -10.15 23.66 4.07
C THR A 96 -9.94 23.65 5.58
N SER A 97 -10.91 23.11 6.33
CA SER A 97 -10.78 22.91 7.77
C SER A 97 -9.60 21.99 8.10
N HIS A 98 -8.79 22.35 9.10
CA HIS A 98 -7.63 21.55 9.49
C HIS A 98 -8.00 20.22 10.17
N PHE A 99 -9.21 20.10 10.71
CA PHE A 99 -9.66 18.89 11.42
C PHE A 99 -10.76 18.10 10.70
N GLY A 100 -11.57 18.75 9.88
CA GLY A 100 -12.72 18.13 9.20
C GLY A 100 -12.33 16.88 8.37
N PRO A 101 -11.40 16.98 7.41
CA PRO A 101 -10.96 15.86 6.60
C PRO A 101 -10.38 14.70 7.41
N GLN A 102 -9.60 15.00 8.46
CA GLN A 102 -8.98 14.00 9.34
C GLN A 102 -10.04 13.24 10.16
N LEU A 103 -11.03 13.96 10.70
CA LEU A 103 -12.16 13.35 11.41
C LEU A 103 -13.00 12.46 10.47
N ILE A 104 -13.27 12.89 9.24
CA ILE A 104 -14.00 12.10 8.24
C ILE A 104 -13.23 10.81 7.91
N GLU A 105 -11.92 10.90 7.70
CA GLU A 105 -11.08 9.74 7.41
C GLU A 105 -11.03 8.77 8.59
N TRP A 106 -10.85 9.28 9.80
CA TRP A 106 -10.84 8.46 11.02
C TRP A 106 -12.18 7.74 11.24
N MET A 107 -13.31 8.45 11.02
CA MET A 107 -14.65 7.86 11.08
C MET A 107 -14.90 6.85 9.96
N ARG A 108 -14.39 7.09 8.76
CA ARG A 108 -14.48 6.14 7.65
C ARG A 108 -13.76 4.83 7.99
N ASN A 109 -12.60 4.91 8.62
CA ASN A 109 -11.86 3.75 9.07
C ASN A 109 -12.63 3.02 10.18
N LEU A 110 -13.13 3.74 11.19
CA LEU A 110 -13.92 3.14 12.28
C LEU A 110 -15.20 2.44 11.77
N ALA A 111 -15.95 3.11 10.89
CA ALA A 111 -17.22 2.60 10.38
C ALA A 111 -17.08 1.37 9.47
N ASN A 112 -15.96 1.25 8.74
CA ASN A 112 -15.78 0.22 7.71
C ASN A 112 -14.80 -0.90 8.10
N ALA A 113 -13.92 -0.69 9.09
CA ALA A 113 -12.99 -1.73 9.52
C ALA A 113 -13.73 -2.89 10.20
N PRO A 114 -13.48 -4.16 9.81
CA PRO A 114 -14.12 -5.33 10.42
C PRO A 114 -13.87 -5.43 11.93
N ASP A 115 -12.66 -5.04 12.38
CA ASP A 115 -12.24 -5.09 13.78
C ASP A 115 -13.13 -4.27 14.70
N PHE A 116 -13.71 -3.17 14.20
CA PHE A 116 -14.47 -2.21 15.00
C PHE A 116 -15.98 -2.29 14.82
N GLN A 117 -16.50 -3.35 14.18
CA GLN A 117 -17.95 -3.47 13.96
C GLN A 117 -18.76 -3.63 15.26
N HIS A 118 -18.12 -4.01 16.37
CA HIS A 118 -18.73 -3.99 17.71
C HIS A 118 -18.89 -2.60 18.32
N VAL A 119 -18.09 -1.63 17.87
CA VAL A 119 -18.11 -0.27 18.44
C VAL A 119 -19.31 0.46 17.87
N LYS A 120 -20.20 0.93 18.75
CA LYS A 120 -21.36 1.72 18.34
C LYS A 120 -20.93 3.16 18.07
N VAL A 121 -21.43 3.76 17.00
CA VAL A 121 -21.10 5.14 16.65
C VAL A 121 -22.36 6.01 16.65
N ILE A 122 -22.32 7.11 17.40
CA ILE A 122 -23.46 8.02 17.53
C ILE A 122 -23.07 9.42 17.06
N GLY A 123 -23.78 9.96 16.08
CA GLY A 123 -23.53 11.32 15.56
C GLY A 123 -24.68 12.28 15.84
N VAL A 124 -24.38 13.38 16.53
CA VAL A 124 -25.34 14.46 16.84
C VAL A 124 -25.00 15.70 16.00
N CYS A 125 -26.00 16.24 15.28
CA CYS A 125 -25.90 17.43 14.43
C CYS A 125 -24.71 17.38 13.45
N TYR A 126 -23.58 18.02 13.78
CA TYR A 126 -22.35 17.95 12.99
C TYR A 126 -21.84 16.51 12.86
N GLY A 127 -21.92 15.71 13.93
CA GLY A 127 -21.59 14.29 13.89
C GLY A 127 -22.42 13.49 12.90
N HIS A 128 -23.72 13.81 12.75
CA HIS A 128 -24.58 13.21 11.74
C HIS A 128 -24.09 13.51 10.31
N GLN A 129 -23.64 14.73 10.06
CA GLN A 129 -23.10 15.17 8.77
C GLN A 129 -21.75 14.52 8.48
N ILE A 130 -20.84 14.47 9.46
CA ILE A 130 -19.54 13.80 9.35
C ILE A 130 -19.71 12.32 9.02
N LEU A 131 -20.66 11.63 9.69
CA LEU A 131 -20.91 10.21 9.42
C LEU A 131 -21.52 9.99 8.03
N SER A 132 -22.34 10.92 7.53
CA SER A 132 -22.78 10.89 6.14
C SER A 132 -21.58 10.90 5.18
N LEU A 133 -20.67 11.86 5.32
CA LEU A 133 -19.47 11.99 4.48
C LEU A 133 -18.50 10.81 4.63
N ALA A 134 -18.34 10.28 5.84
CA ALA A 134 -17.50 9.12 6.12
C ALA A 134 -18.01 7.85 5.40
N LEU A 135 -19.34 7.69 5.33
CA LEU A 135 -20.03 6.56 4.67
C LEU A 135 -20.22 6.77 3.16
N GLY A 136 -19.67 7.84 2.58
CA GLY A 136 -19.77 8.13 1.14
C GLY A 136 -21.09 8.81 0.73
N GLY A 137 -21.82 9.37 1.69
CA GLY A 137 -22.94 10.29 1.45
C GLY A 137 -22.48 11.72 1.21
N GLU A 138 -23.45 12.63 1.18
CA GLU A 138 -23.25 14.05 0.85
C GLU A 138 -23.86 14.95 1.92
N CYS A 139 -23.26 16.13 2.11
CA CYS A 139 -23.78 17.21 2.94
C CYS A 139 -23.66 18.53 2.18
N GLN A 140 -24.66 19.40 2.34
CA GLN A 140 -24.62 20.74 1.75
C GLN A 140 -25.41 21.73 2.61
N GLN A 141 -25.32 23.02 2.28
CA GLN A 141 -26.19 24.02 2.90
C GLN A 141 -27.63 23.85 2.42
N GLY A 142 -28.57 23.77 3.36
CA GLY A 142 -29.99 23.67 3.06
C GLY A 142 -30.56 24.94 2.42
N THR A 143 -31.45 24.75 1.44
CA THR A 143 -32.11 25.83 0.69
C THR A 143 -33.42 26.30 1.34
N ASN A 144 -33.99 25.54 2.26
CA ASN A 144 -35.31 25.79 2.89
C ASN A 144 -35.19 26.57 4.22
N GLY A 145 -34.08 27.29 4.39
CA GLY A 145 -33.78 28.11 5.56
C GLY A 145 -33.42 27.30 6.81
N TRP A 146 -33.32 27.99 7.94
CA TRP A 146 -32.94 27.40 9.22
C TRP A 146 -34.07 26.57 9.85
N GLU A 147 -33.70 25.53 10.59
CA GLU A 147 -34.54 24.90 11.61
C GLU A 147 -33.93 25.17 12.98
N VAL A 148 -34.64 25.98 13.78
CA VAL A 148 -34.22 26.40 15.13
C VAL A 148 -35.39 26.28 16.10
N GLY A 149 -35.19 25.61 17.22
CA GLY A 149 -36.23 25.28 18.20
C GLY A 149 -36.79 23.88 18.01
N VAL A 150 -37.91 23.55 18.68
CA VAL A 150 -38.50 22.21 18.62
C VAL A 150 -39.25 21.97 17.31
N TYR A 151 -38.82 20.97 16.54
CA TYR A 151 -39.49 20.49 15.33
C TYR A 151 -39.96 19.05 15.50
N GLY A 152 -41.16 18.77 14.98
CA GLY A 152 -41.68 17.40 14.89
C GLY A 152 -41.17 16.74 13.62
N CYS A 153 -40.25 15.79 13.76
CA CYS A 153 -39.72 14.96 12.68
C CYS A 153 -40.61 13.73 12.47
N GLY A 154 -41.12 13.55 11.26
CA GLY A 154 -41.90 12.37 10.88
C GLY A 154 -41.03 11.12 10.86
N MET A 155 -41.54 10.04 11.45
CA MET A 155 -40.86 8.75 11.51
C MET A 155 -41.20 7.86 10.31
N THR A 156 -40.19 7.17 9.78
CA THR A 156 -40.40 6.01 8.90
C THR A 156 -40.87 4.80 9.72
N GLU A 157 -41.12 3.67 9.07
CA GLU A 157 -41.45 2.43 9.77
C GLU A 157 -40.30 1.96 10.68
N ASP A 158 -39.08 1.93 10.15
CA ASP A 158 -37.86 1.70 10.93
C ASP A 158 -37.64 2.79 11.99
N GLY A 159 -37.96 4.04 11.67
CA GLY A 159 -37.90 5.17 12.59
C GLY A 159 -38.73 4.95 13.85
N ARG A 160 -39.93 4.35 13.72
CA ARG A 160 -40.75 3.98 14.88
C ARG A 160 -40.05 2.96 15.77
N TYR A 161 -39.38 1.96 15.20
CA TYR A 161 -38.66 0.98 16.01
C TYR A 161 -37.51 1.63 16.81
N TRP A 162 -36.70 2.47 16.14
CA TRP A 162 -35.50 3.03 16.73
C TRP A 162 -35.78 4.21 17.68
N TRP A 163 -36.75 5.06 17.36
CA TRP A 163 -37.01 6.30 18.09
C TRP A 163 -38.29 6.28 18.93
N SER A 164 -39.05 5.18 18.95
CA SER A 164 -40.20 5.01 19.84
C SER A 164 -40.08 3.76 20.73
N ASP A 165 -40.84 3.75 21.81
CA ASP A 165 -40.97 2.58 22.68
C ASP A 165 -41.92 1.58 22.03
N SER A 166 -41.32 0.54 21.43
CA SER A 166 -41.93 -0.71 20.98
C SER A 166 -43.39 -0.61 20.50
N VAL A 167 -43.57 -0.39 19.19
CA VAL A 167 -44.79 -0.71 18.43
C VAL A 167 -46.08 -0.52 19.23
N VAL A 168 -46.35 0.68 19.72
CA VAL A 168 -47.72 1.03 20.12
C VAL A 168 -48.51 1.12 18.81
N PRO A 169 -49.52 0.25 18.57
CA PRO A 169 -50.42 0.45 17.46
C PRO A 169 -51.14 1.78 17.74
N ASN A 170 -50.82 2.82 16.97
CA ASN A 170 -51.25 4.23 17.14
C ASN A 170 -50.37 5.14 18.03
N GLY A 171 -49.07 4.88 18.16
CA GLY A 171 -48.12 5.86 18.71
C GLY A 171 -47.99 7.14 17.84
N ASP A 172 -47.54 8.24 18.44
CA ASP A 172 -47.43 9.55 17.78
C ASP A 172 -46.54 9.45 16.52
N SER A 173 -46.98 10.01 15.39
CA SER A 173 -46.31 9.84 14.08
C SER A 173 -45.00 10.64 13.93
N LYS A 174 -44.70 11.48 14.92
CA LYS A 174 -43.57 12.39 14.95
C LYS A 174 -42.81 12.27 16.28
N ILE A 175 -41.52 12.56 16.22
CA ILE A 175 -40.67 12.80 17.39
C ILE A 175 -40.26 14.27 17.41
N TYR A 176 -40.28 14.89 18.59
CA TYR A 176 -39.97 16.31 18.73
C TYR A 176 -38.56 16.51 19.27
N VAL A 177 -37.72 17.20 18.51
CA VAL A 177 -36.31 17.43 18.84
C VAL A 177 -35.94 18.90 18.64
N GLU A 178 -35.07 19.42 19.50
CA GLU A 178 -34.48 20.74 19.33
C GLU A 178 -33.56 20.75 18.10
N GLN A 179 -33.79 21.67 17.18
CA GLN A 179 -32.98 21.85 15.98
C GLN A 179 -32.11 23.09 16.12
N MET A 180 -30.91 23.05 15.53
CA MET A 180 -30.02 24.21 15.42
C MET A 180 -29.12 24.05 14.18
N HIS A 181 -29.73 23.85 13.00
CA HIS A 181 -28.97 23.55 11.79
C HIS A 181 -29.48 24.29 10.54
N LYS A 182 -28.56 24.43 9.59
CA LYS A 182 -28.81 24.91 8.22
C LYS A 182 -28.20 23.97 7.20
N ASP A 183 -27.02 23.43 7.51
CA ASP A 183 -26.42 22.35 6.74
C ASP A 183 -27.21 21.06 6.95
N VAL A 184 -27.29 20.24 5.89
CA VAL A 184 -28.16 19.07 5.83
C VAL A 184 -27.50 17.94 5.05
N VAL A 185 -27.86 16.71 5.44
CA VAL A 185 -27.64 15.52 4.61
C VAL A 185 -28.73 15.48 3.54
N THR A 186 -28.34 15.47 2.27
CA THR A 186 -29.27 15.55 1.13
C THR A 186 -29.95 14.23 0.82
N LYS A 187 -29.22 13.14 1.03
CA LYS A 187 -29.65 11.78 0.72
C LYS A 187 -29.06 10.82 1.75
N VAL A 188 -29.80 9.76 2.06
CA VAL A 188 -29.32 8.72 2.97
C VAL A 188 -28.05 8.07 2.39
N PRO A 189 -26.97 7.95 3.18
CA PRO A 189 -25.72 7.32 2.73
C PRO A 189 -25.92 5.86 2.30
N PRO A 190 -25.05 5.32 1.42
CA PRO A 190 -25.09 3.91 1.04
C PRO A 190 -25.09 2.96 2.24
N GLY A 191 -25.93 1.91 2.19
CA GLY A 191 -26.02 0.90 3.25
C GLY A 191 -26.69 1.36 4.54
N CYS A 192 -27.38 2.50 4.54
CA CYS A 192 -28.13 3.02 5.67
C CYS A 192 -29.63 3.13 5.39
N ASP A 193 -30.43 3.08 6.45
CA ASP A 193 -31.88 3.21 6.41
C ASP A 193 -32.32 4.57 6.97
N LEU A 194 -33.30 5.21 6.31
CA LEU A 194 -33.89 6.47 6.77
C LEU A 194 -34.74 6.25 8.03
N LEU A 195 -34.53 7.05 9.07
CA LEU A 195 -35.34 6.99 10.29
C LEU A 195 -36.28 8.19 10.45
N LEU A 196 -35.74 9.41 10.29
CA LEU A 196 -36.48 10.65 10.52
C LEU A 196 -36.37 11.59 9.31
N ARG A 197 -37.45 12.32 9.04
CA ARG A 197 -37.51 13.43 8.09
C ARG A 197 -38.32 14.58 8.66
N SER A 198 -38.07 15.80 8.20
CA SER A 198 -38.94 16.96 8.48
C SER A 198 -39.71 17.36 7.23
N ASP A 199 -40.58 18.35 7.37
CA ASP A 199 -41.26 18.96 6.22
C ASP A 199 -40.28 19.78 5.34
N LYS A 200 -39.12 20.19 5.88
CA LYS A 200 -38.12 21.00 5.16
C LYS A 200 -37.00 20.18 4.54
N TYR A 201 -36.55 19.12 5.21
CA TYR A 201 -35.36 18.37 4.80
C TYR A 201 -35.55 16.85 4.89
N PRO A 202 -34.96 16.10 3.93
CA PRO A 202 -35.30 14.70 3.72
C PRO A 202 -34.65 13.74 4.73
N VAL A 203 -33.51 14.11 5.33
CA VAL A 203 -32.74 13.22 6.21
C VAL A 203 -32.42 13.94 7.52
N HIS A 204 -33.17 13.59 8.57
CA HIS A 204 -32.94 14.06 9.94
C HIS A 204 -32.30 13.01 10.84
N SER A 205 -32.36 11.74 10.43
CA SER A 205 -31.72 10.62 11.12
C SER A 205 -31.64 9.43 10.16
N PHE A 206 -30.52 8.72 10.20
CA PHE A 206 -30.36 7.43 9.55
C PHE A 206 -29.63 6.46 10.48
N VAL A 207 -29.79 5.17 10.19
CA VAL A 207 -29.10 4.08 10.88
C VAL A 207 -28.32 3.23 9.89
N LYS A 208 -27.11 2.83 10.27
CA LYS A 208 -26.41 1.70 9.66
C LYS A 208 -26.59 0.50 10.58
N LYS A 209 -27.34 -0.49 10.13
CA LYS A 209 -27.54 -1.73 10.89
C LYS A 209 -26.25 -2.54 10.92
N HIS A 210 -26.01 -3.23 12.03
CA HIS A 210 -24.91 -4.20 12.11
C HIS A 210 -25.21 -5.40 11.21
N ALA A 211 -24.18 -6.06 10.67
CA ALA A 211 -24.36 -7.21 9.76
C ALA A 211 -25.14 -8.38 10.39
N ALA A 212 -25.04 -8.55 11.71
CA ALA A 212 -25.78 -9.55 12.48
C ALA A 212 -27.23 -9.13 12.84
N SER A 213 -27.70 -7.98 12.37
CA SER A 213 -29.06 -7.50 12.61
C SER A 213 -30.08 -8.37 11.86
N THR A 214 -31.10 -8.87 12.55
CA THR A 214 -32.25 -9.54 11.94
C THR A 214 -33.53 -8.74 12.20
N PRO A 215 -34.65 -9.00 11.48
CA PRO A 215 -35.93 -8.37 11.78
C PRO A 215 -36.41 -8.59 13.22
N GLU A 216 -36.11 -9.76 13.80
CA GLU A 216 -36.50 -10.14 15.17
C GLU A 216 -35.53 -9.59 16.23
N LYS A 217 -34.27 -9.35 15.85
CA LYS A 217 -33.25 -8.72 16.70
C LYS A 217 -32.51 -7.61 15.93
N PRO A 218 -33.13 -6.42 15.77
CA PRO A 218 -32.48 -5.31 15.09
C PRO A 218 -31.30 -4.75 15.88
N LEU A 219 -30.14 -4.62 15.23
CA LEU A 219 -28.89 -4.14 15.82
C LEU A 219 -28.36 -2.93 15.04
N ALA A 220 -28.03 -1.85 15.73
CA ALA A 220 -27.52 -0.62 15.13
C ALA A 220 -26.01 -0.50 15.40
N GLN A 221 -25.21 -0.43 14.33
CA GLN A 221 -23.81 -0.04 14.45
C GLN A 221 -23.67 1.47 14.55
N ILE A 222 -24.38 2.19 13.67
CA ILE A 222 -24.30 3.66 13.59
C ILE A 222 -25.70 4.22 13.70
N LEU A 223 -25.91 5.15 14.64
CA LEU A 223 -27.15 5.91 14.78
C LEU A 223 -26.85 7.40 14.71
N THR A 224 -27.62 8.14 13.92
CA THR A 224 -27.38 9.59 13.77
C THR A 224 -28.65 10.40 14.00
N ILE A 225 -28.50 11.64 14.43
CA ILE A 225 -29.59 12.61 14.54
C ILE A 225 -29.09 14.01 14.21
N GLN A 226 -29.82 14.72 13.34
CA GLN A 226 -29.48 16.07 12.91
C GLN A 226 -29.79 17.14 13.98
N GLY A 227 -30.77 16.87 14.84
CA GLY A 227 -31.11 17.72 15.98
C GLY A 227 -30.18 17.53 17.17
N HIS A 228 -30.45 18.29 18.23
CA HIS A 228 -29.70 18.37 19.46
C HIS A 228 -30.54 17.87 20.65
N PRO A 229 -30.57 16.55 20.91
CA PRO A 229 -31.28 16.01 22.08
C PRO A 229 -30.69 16.49 23.42
N GLU A 230 -29.46 17.02 23.42
CA GLU A 230 -28.77 17.57 24.58
C GLU A 230 -29.10 19.04 24.86
N PHE A 231 -29.81 19.72 23.95
CA PHE A 231 -30.16 21.13 24.11
C PHE A 231 -31.38 21.31 24.99
N THR A 232 -31.27 22.24 25.94
CA THR A 232 -32.38 22.69 26.77
C THR A 232 -32.95 24.02 26.22
N PRO A 233 -34.15 24.43 26.63
CA PRO A 233 -34.73 25.72 26.22
C PRO A 233 -33.82 26.91 26.55
N GLY A 234 -33.09 26.84 27.68
CA GLY A 234 -32.11 27.86 28.06
C GLY A 234 -30.94 27.97 27.07
N ILE A 235 -30.39 26.82 26.65
CA ILE A 235 -29.30 26.76 25.65
C ILE A 235 -29.77 27.36 24.33
N VAL A 236 -30.94 26.93 23.85
CA VAL A 236 -31.50 27.41 22.57
C VAL A 236 -31.78 28.91 22.61
N SER A 237 -32.35 29.42 23.70
CA SER A 237 -32.61 30.85 23.88
C SER A 237 -31.32 31.67 23.79
N GLY A 238 -30.27 31.27 24.52
CA GLY A 238 -28.98 31.95 24.50
C GLY A 238 -28.32 31.93 23.11
N LEU A 239 -28.41 30.81 22.40
CA LEU A 239 -27.90 30.68 21.03
C LEU A 239 -28.69 31.54 20.02
N VAL A 240 -30.01 31.63 20.17
CA VAL A 240 -30.86 32.48 19.32
C VAL A 240 -30.50 33.95 19.52
N GLU A 241 -30.33 34.40 20.76
CA GLU A 241 -29.93 35.78 21.06
C GLU A 241 -28.56 36.12 20.48
N LEU A 242 -27.57 35.25 20.69
CA LEU A 242 -26.21 35.42 20.18
C LEU A 242 -26.17 35.47 18.64
N ARG A 243 -26.87 34.54 17.96
CA ARG A 243 -26.88 34.49 16.49
C ARG A 243 -27.70 35.63 15.87
N SER A 244 -28.69 36.14 16.59
CA SER A 244 -29.44 37.34 16.17
C SER A 244 -28.58 38.59 16.29
N SER A 245 -27.84 38.76 17.39
CA SER A 245 -26.96 39.92 17.58
C SER A 245 -25.76 39.91 16.61
N ALA A 246 -25.29 38.73 16.22
CA ALA A 246 -24.26 38.56 15.20
C ALA A 246 -24.78 38.69 13.74
N GLY A 247 -26.08 38.93 13.53
CA GLY A 247 -26.68 39.06 12.19
C GLY A 247 -26.80 37.75 11.40
N ILE A 248 -26.58 36.60 12.04
CA ILE A 248 -26.71 35.27 11.42
C ILE A 248 -28.19 34.88 11.27
N PHE A 249 -29.02 35.22 12.26
CA PHE A 249 -30.47 35.03 12.21
C PHE A 249 -31.18 36.33 11.87
N ASN A 250 -32.02 36.31 10.85
CA ASN A 250 -32.93 37.41 10.56
C ASN A 250 -34.08 37.44 11.58
N THR A 251 -34.87 38.53 11.57
CA THR A 251 -35.98 38.75 12.49
C THR A 251 -37.00 37.62 12.49
N ASP A 252 -37.27 37.05 11.32
CA ASP A 252 -38.28 36.00 11.14
C ASP A 252 -37.82 34.66 11.71
N VAL A 253 -36.56 34.29 11.46
CA VAL A 253 -35.93 33.07 12.02
C VAL A 253 -35.87 33.17 13.54
N ALA A 254 -35.48 34.34 14.08
CA ALA A 254 -35.42 34.55 15.52
C ALA A 254 -36.81 34.52 16.18
N ALA A 255 -37.83 35.10 15.53
CA ALA A 255 -39.21 35.05 16.02
C ALA A 255 -39.78 33.63 16.00
N GLU A 256 -39.55 32.88 14.92
CA GLU A 256 -39.96 31.48 14.79
C GLU A 256 -39.27 30.59 15.84
N ALA A 257 -37.97 30.77 16.06
CA ALA A 257 -37.21 30.06 17.07
C ALA A 257 -37.77 30.29 18.47
N ARG A 258 -38.07 31.55 18.83
CA ARG A 258 -38.70 31.89 20.11
C ARG A 258 -40.10 31.29 20.26
N ARG A 259 -40.89 31.24 19.17
CA ARG A 259 -42.23 30.61 19.20
C ARG A 259 -42.17 29.11 19.48
N ARG A 260 -41.09 28.45 19.07
CA ARG A 260 -40.89 26.99 19.21
C ARG A 260 -40.10 26.59 20.44
N LEU A 261 -39.57 27.57 21.19
CA LEU A 261 -38.70 27.34 22.33
C LEU A 261 -39.39 26.45 23.37
N GLY A 262 -38.73 25.36 23.77
CA GLY A 262 -39.26 24.46 24.79
C GLY A 262 -40.38 23.53 24.34
N GLY A 263 -40.88 23.62 23.10
CA GLY A 263 -41.89 22.70 22.58
C GLY A 263 -43.26 22.87 23.26
N LYS A 264 -44.07 21.80 23.27
CA LYS A 264 -45.46 21.85 23.77
C LYS A 264 -45.56 21.84 25.30
N ASP A 265 -44.57 21.27 25.97
CA ASP A 265 -44.49 21.01 27.40
C ASP A 265 -43.44 21.88 28.11
N GLY A 266 -42.69 22.70 27.36
CA GLY A 266 -41.73 23.65 27.89
C GLY A 266 -40.36 23.06 28.26
N THR A 267 -40.13 21.79 27.95
CA THR A 267 -38.94 21.03 28.39
C THR A 267 -37.84 20.95 27.33
N GLY A 268 -38.10 21.36 26.08
CA GLY A 268 -37.13 21.26 24.98
C GLY A 268 -37.30 20.01 24.13
N GLY A 269 -38.52 19.49 24.03
CA GLY A 269 -38.80 18.28 23.25
C GLY A 269 -38.39 17.02 23.99
N GLU A 270 -38.06 15.96 23.26
CA GLU A 270 -37.99 14.61 23.81
C GLU A 270 -36.56 14.11 24.08
N GLY A 271 -35.63 15.05 24.30
CA GLY A 271 -34.19 14.79 24.48
C GLY A 271 -33.86 13.87 25.67
N GLU A 272 -34.45 14.12 26.83
CA GLU A 272 -34.33 13.28 28.04
C GLU A 272 -35.31 12.09 28.05
N GLY A 273 -36.32 12.14 27.17
CA GLY A 273 -37.35 11.12 27.01
C GLY A 273 -37.02 10.14 25.88
N ARG A 274 -37.96 9.96 24.93
CA ARG A 274 -37.85 8.94 23.85
C ARG A 274 -36.53 8.99 23.07
N LEU A 275 -35.94 10.17 22.83
CA LEU A 275 -34.64 10.29 22.15
C LEU A 275 -33.49 9.76 23.00
N GLY A 276 -33.43 10.18 24.27
CA GLY A 276 -32.42 9.71 25.22
C GLY A 276 -32.53 8.20 25.46
N TRP A 277 -33.75 7.68 25.58
CA TRP A 277 -34.00 6.25 25.73
C TRP A 277 -33.58 5.46 24.49
N ALA A 278 -33.88 5.95 23.29
CA ALA A 278 -33.43 5.32 22.04
C ALA A 278 -31.90 5.24 21.96
N ILE A 279 -31.20 6.31 22.35
CA ILE A 279 -29.74 6.35 22.36
C ILE A 279 -29.17 5.37 23.38
N TRP A 280 -29.71 5.33 24.61
CA TRP A 280 -29.32 4.34 25.60
C TRP A 280 -29.61 2.91 25.13
N ARG A 281 -30.75 2.67 24.46
CA ARG A 281 -31.09 1.37 23.88
C ARG A 281 -30.01 0.89 22.91
N VAL A 282 -29.45 1.77 22.08
CA VAL A 282 -28.33 1.45 21.18
C VAL A 282 -27.02 1.26 21.94
N MET A 283 -26.70 2.14 22.89
CA MET A 283 -25.46 2.04 23.69
C MET A 283 -25.40 0.75 24.51
N LEU A 284 -26.55 0.26 24.97
CA LEU A 284 -26.73 -0.97 25.72
C LEU A 284 -26.82 -2.22 24.84
N GLN A 285 -26.75 -2.10 23.51
CA GLN A 285 -26.64 -3.27 22.63
C GLN A 285 -25.28 -3.90 22.81
N ASP A 286 -25.31 -5.22 23.03
CA ASP A 286 -24.17 -6.07 22.78
C ASP A 286 -24.19 -6.36 21.29
N LEU A 287 -23.53 -5.49 20.54
CA LEU A 287 -23.19 -5.86 19.18
C LEU A 287 -22.26 -7.06 19.32
N PRO A 288 -22.57 -8.19 18.66
CA PRO A 288 -21.53 -9.15 18.49
C PRO A 288 -20.42 -8.35 17.84
N ALA A 289 -19.22 -8.40 18.43
CA ALA A 289 -18.08 -8.19 17.57
C ALA A 289 -18.28 -9.09 16.37
N ASN A 290 -17.58 -8.78 15.31
CA ASN A 290 -17.25 -9.82 14.38
C ASN A 290 -16.52 -10.92 15.17
N VAL A 291 -17.20 -11.73 15.98
CA VAL A 291 -16.85 -13.00 16.63
C VAL A 291 -17.81 -14.07 16.08
N GLY A 292 -18.81 -13.64 15.30
CA GLY A 292 -19.52 -14.43 14.29
C GLY A 292 -19.37 -13.79 12.90
N ASN A 293 -18.14 -13.35 12.63
CA ASN A 293 -17.52 -13.07 11.32
C ASN A 293 -16.33 -12.07 11.43
N TYR A 294 -15.60 -12.10 12.56
CA TYR A 294 -14.33 -12.77 12.42
C TYR A 294 -14.81 -14.16 12.01
N VAL A 295 -14.82 -14.40 10.71
CA VAL A 295 -13.70 -15.10 10.18
C VAL A 295 -12.61 -14.90 11.21
N THR A 296 -12.57 -15.81 12.20
CA THR A 296 -11.36 -16.01 12.99
C THR A 296 -10.25 -15.83 11.98
N ASP A 297 -9.07 -15.39 12.35
CA ASP A 297 -8.00 -15.50 11.38
C ASP A 297 -7.92 -16.91 10.71
N GLU A 298 -8.62 -17.93 11.23
CA GLU A 298 -9.06 -19.11 10.47
C GLU A 298 -9.98 -18.95 9.22
N SER A 299 -10.43 -17.79 8.72
CA SER A 299 -11.10 -17.65 7.39
C SER A 299 -10.48 -16.63 6.43
N ARG A 300 -9.86 -15.55 6.90
CA ARG A 300 -9.25 -14.53 6.03
C ARG A 300 -7.92 -15.09 5.61
N TYR A 301 -7.19 -15.53 6.63
CA TYR A 301 -6.05 -16.38 6.47
C TYR A 301 -6.43 -17.86 6.62
N ALA A 302 -7.71 -18.30 6.53
CA ALA A 302 -8.10 -19.74 6.59
C ALA A 302 -7.13 -20.65 5.89
N SER A 303 -6.86 -20.28 4.64
CA SER A 303 -6.10 -21.08 3.71
C SER A 303 -4.62 -21.11 4.11
N ILE A 304 -4.15 -20.02 4.71
CA ILE A 304 -2.76 -19.82 5.16
C ILE A 304 -2.55 -20.39 6.56
N ASP A 305 -3.43 -20.09 7.50
CA ASP A 305 -3.41 -20.54 8.88
C ASP A 305 -3.52 -22.05 8.98
N LYS A 306 -4.17 -22.74 8.05
CA LYS A 306 -4.09 -24.21 7.97
C LYS A 306 -2.68 -24.74 7.75
N LEU A 307 -1.83 -24.00 7.03
CA LEU A 307 -0.42 -24.35 6.80
C LEU A 307 0.44 -23.98 8.00
N LEU A 308 0.01 -22.98 8.79
CA LEU A 308 0.71 -22.57 10.00
C LEU A 308 0.28 -23.45 11.17
N ASP A 309 -1.00 -23.54 11.51
CA ASP A 309 -1.55 -24.24 12.67
C ASP A 309 -1.32 -25.75 12.71
N ARG A 310 -0.97 -26.37 11.58
CA ARG A 310 -0.87 -27.83 11.45
C ARG A 310 0.55 -28.22 11.08
N GLU A 311 1.21 -28.89 12.00
CA GLU A 311 2.45 -29.58 11.68
C GLU A 311 2.17 -30.72 10.69
N GLY A 312 3.05 -30.87 9.70
CA GLY A 312 2.99 -31.92 8.70
C GLY A 312 4.32 -32.68 8.59
N PRO A 313 4.34 -33.81 7.87
CA PRO A 313 5.56 -34.61 7.69
C PRO A 313 6.67 -33.90 6.88
N LEU A 314 6.35 -32.75 6.28
CA LEU A 314 7.26 -31.93 5.48
C LEU A 314 7.48 -30.55 6.12
N THR A 315 7.23 -30.40 7.42
CA THR A 315 7.51 -29.15 8.14
C THR A 315 9.00 -29.08 8.51
N ASP A 316 9.60 -27.88 8.49
CA ASP A 316 11.04 -27.68 8.69
C ASP A 316 11.30 -26.73 9.86
N GLY A 317 11.76 -27.22 11.02
CA GLY A 317 12.20 -26.34 12.13
C GLY A 317 11.12 -25.39 12.67
N TYR A 318 9.87 -25.85 12.80
CA TYR A 318 8.72 -25.01 13.12
C TYR A 318 8.62 -24.62 14.61
N GLU A 319 8.65 -23.32 14.90
CA GLU A 319 8.68 -22.76 16.27
C GLU A 319 7.29 -22.51 16.90
N GLY A 320 6.21 -22.90 16.22
CA GLY A 320 4.83 -22.76 16.72
C GLY A 320 3.99 -21.71 15.98
N ALA A 321 2.68 -21.96 15.92
CA ALA A 321 1.76 -21.27 15.00
C ALA A 321 1.67 -19.77 15.26
N GLU A 322 1.54 -19.40 16.53
CA GLU A 322 1.36 -18.01 16.93
C GLU A 322 2.63 -17.18 16.68
N ALA A 323 3.81 -17.77 16.87
CA ALA A 323 5.08 -17.10 16.57
C ALA A 323 5.25 -16.85 15.07
N ALA A 324 4.96 -17.86 14.23
CA ALA A 324 5.00 -17.73 12.77
C ALA A 324 3.99 -16.69 12.26
N LYS A 325 2.74 -16.72 12.76
CA LYS A 325 1.70 -15.74 12.42
C LYS A 325 2.09 -14.32 12.82
N GLU A 326 2.57 -14.13 14.05
CA GLU A 326 2.98 -12.83 14.56
C GLU A 326 4.18 -12.28 13.77
N PHE A 327 5.17 -13.12 13.47
CA PHE A 327 6.30 -12.73 12.65
C PHE A 327 5.84 -12.32 11.25
N LEU A 328 5.15 -13.20 10.52
CA LEU A 328 4.66 -12.99 9.16
C LEU A 328 3.85 -11.69 9.02
N ARG A 329 2.91 -11.47 9.94
CA ARG A 329 1.91 -10.40 9.81
C ARG A 329 2.36 -9.07 10.39
N ARG A 330 3.25 -9.06 11.40
CA ARG A 330 3.59 -7.83 12.13
C ARG A 330 5.06 -7.46 12.10
N LYS A 331 5.97 -8.43 12.03
CA LYS A 331 7.42 -8.18 12.18
C LYS A 331 8.18 -8.29 10.86
N CYS A 332 7.80 -9.25 10.00
CA CYS A 332 8.45 -9.52 8.74
C CYS A 332 8.29 -8.31 7.81
N LYS A 333 9.42 -7.76 7.37
CA LYS A 333 9.50 -6.71 6.37
C LYS A 333 10.06 -7.29 5.08
N ILE A 334 9.27 -7.22 4.01
CA ILE A 334 9.72 -7.66 2.68
C ILE A 334 10.00 -6.45 1.79
N LEU A 335 11.11 -6.51 1.06
CA LEU A 335 11.39 -5.60 -0.04
C LEU A 335 11.10 -6.29 -1.38
N VAL A 336 10.20 -5.71 -2.17
CA VAL A 336 9.95 -6.07 -3.56
C VAL A 336 10.68 -5.08 -4.46
N ILE A 337 11.50 -5.59 -5.38
CA ILE A 337 12.25 -4.77 -6.34
C ILE A 337 11.64 -4.98 -7.73
N GLY A 338 11.08 -3.90 -8.27
CA GLY A 338 10.30 -3.89 -9.49
C GLY A 338 8.80 -3.98 -9.19
N ALA A 339 8.02 -3.09 -9.80
CA ALA A 339 6.56 -3.04 -9.79
C ALA A 339 5.98 -3.35 -11.18
N GLY A 340 6.80 -3.72 -12.16
CA GLY A 340 6.37 -4.12 -13.50
C GLY A 340 6.02 -5.60 -13.62
N GLY A 341 4.85 -5.92 -14.15
CA GLY A 341 4.44 -7.28 -14.55
C GLY A 341 4.52 -8.29 -13.42
N LEU A 342 5.67 -8.96 -13.31
CA LEU A 342 6.01 -9.85 -12.20
C LEU A 342 5.91 -9.15 -10.83
N GLY A 343 6.36 -7.90 -10.72
CA GLY A 343 6.26 -7.12 -9.48
C GLY A 343 4.81 -6.86 -9.02
N CYS A 344 3.89 -6.64 -9.96
CA CYS A 344 2.46 -6.48 -9.66
C CYS A 344 1.88 -7.76 -9.04
N GLU A 345 2.19 -8.91 -9.62
CA GLU A 345 1.75 -10.22 -9.12
C GLU A 345 2.38 -10.53 -7.74
N ILE A 346 3.68 -10.29 -7.57
CA ILE A 346 4.36 -10.49 -6.28
C ILE A 346 3.69 -9.66 -5.17
N LEU A 347 3.40 -8.38 -5.42
CA LEU A 347 2.74 -7.53 -4.43
C LEU A 347 1.36 -8.04 -4.04
N GLN A 348 0.57 -8.50 -5.01
CA GLN A 348 -0.72 -9.11 -4.76
C GLN A 348 -0.56 -10.38 -3.91
N ASP A 349 0.31 -11.29 -4.33
CA ASP A 349 0.46 -12.60 -3.71
C ASP A 349 0.98 -12.48 -2.28
N LEU A 350 1.96 -11.61 -2.01
CA LEU A 350 2.43 -11.33 -0.65
C LEU A 350 1.32 -10.74 0.23
N ALA A 351 0.57 -9.75 -0.28
CA ALA A 351 -0.51 -9.12 0.47
C ALA A 351 -1.64 -10.11 0.82
N LEU A 352 -1.89 -11.10 -0.05
CA LEU A 352 -2.92 -12.13 0.17
C LEU A 352 -2.44 -13.34 0.97
N THR A 353 -1.13 -13.53 1.13
CA THR A 353 -0.51 -14.63 1.89
C THR A 353 -0.18 -14.27 3.34
N GLY A 354 -0.56 -13.07 3.79
CA GLY A 354 -0.49 -12.68 5.21
C GLY A 354 0.68 -11.77 5.57
N PHE A 355 1.52 -11.38 4.62
CA PHE A 355 2.57 -10.39 4.87
C PHE A 355 1.95 -9.02 5.13
N GLY A 356 2.26 -8.45 6.31
CA GLY A 356 1.70 -7.15 6.72
C GLY A 356 2.55 -5.94 6.31
N ASN A 357 3.88 -6.07 6.21
CA ASN A 357 4.79 -4.96 5.91
C ASN A 357 5.59 -5.22 4.65
N ILE A 358 5.23 -4.53 3.56
CA ILE A 358 5.85 -4.68 2.24
C ILE A 358 6.40 -3.32 1.81
N HIS A 359 7.59 -3.30 1.23
CA HIS A 359 8.17 -2.14 0.57
C HIS A 359 8.33 -2.46 -0.92
N VAL A 360 8.12 -1.48 -1.78
CA VAL A 360 8.33 -1.64 -3.23
C VAL A 360 9.23 -0.54 -3.76
N ILE A 361 10.28 -0.92 -4.49
CA ILE A 361 11.12 0.00 -5.27
C ILE A 361 10.83 -0.19 -6.76
N ASP A 362 10.58 0.90 -7.47
CA ASP A 362 10.58 0.94 -8.93
C ASP A 362 10.93 2.37 -9.39
N MET A 363 11.78 2.50 -10.40
CA MET A 363 12.21 3.82 -10.92
C MET A 363 11.33 4.32 -12.07
N ASP A 364 10.54 3.44 -12.69
CA ASP A 364 9.83 3.71 -13.92
C ASP A 364 8.49 4.41 -13.67
N THR A 365 8.02 5.04 -14.74
CA THR A 365 6.65 5.54 -14.86
C THR A 365 5.78 4.57 -15.67
N ILE A 366 4.47 4.64 -15.47
CA ILE A 366 3.50 3.79 -16.15
C ILE A 366 3.35 4.21 -17.62
N ASP A 367 3.49 3.25 -18.53
CA ASP A 367 3.24 3.42 -19.96
C ASP A 367 1.97 2.67 -20.42
N ILE A 368 1.34 3.10 -21.51
CA ILE A 368 0.12 2.44 -22.06
C ILE A 368 0.38 0.96 -22.37
N SER A 369 1.57 0.62 -22.88
CA SER A 369 1.97 -0.75 -23.18
C SER A 369 2.06 -1.67 -21.94
N ASN A 370 2.01 -1.10 -20.73
CA ASN A 370 2.05 -1.85 -19.48
C ASN A 370 0.68 -2.43 -19.11
N LEU A 371 -0.42 -1.79 -19.54
CA LEU A 371 -1.78 -2.08 -19.08
C LEU A 371 -2.29 -3.47 -19.50
N ASN A 372 -1.66 -4.13 -20.48
CA ASN A 372 -2.03 -5.48 -20.91
C ASN A 372 -1.70 -6.59 -19.88
N ARG A 373 -0.79 -6.31 -18.94
CA ARG A 373 -0.28 -7.31 -17.98
C ARG A 373 -0.05 -6.78 -16.56
N GLN A 374 0.04 -5.46 -16.39
CA GLN A 374 0.32 -4.82 -15.10
C GLN A 374 -1.00 -4.34 -14.48
N PHE A 375 -1.78 -5.30 -13.99
CA PHE A 375 -3.19 -5.12 -13.60
C PHE A 375 -3.41 -4.21 -12.38
N LEU A 376 -2.35 -3.76 -11.69
CA LEU A 376 -2.45 -2.74 -10.64
C LEU A 376 -2.67 -1.33 -11.20
N PHE A 377 -2.39 -1.11 -12.50
CA PHE A 377 -2.44 0.20 -13.14
C PHE A 377 -3.70 0.37 -14.00
N ARG A 378 -4.17 1.61 -14.13
CA ARG A 378 -5.29 1.98 -15.01
C ARG A 378 -4.83 3.03 -16.02
N GLU A 379 -5.64 3.28 -17.04
CA GLU A 379 -5.37 4.31 -18.05
C GLU A 379 -5.16 5.70 -17.42
N ALA A 380 -5.90 6.01 -16.35
CA ALA A 380 -5.75 7.25 -15.57
C ALA A 380 -4.42 7.35 -14.78
N ASP A 381 -3.61 6.31 -14.76
CA ASP A 381 -2.31 6.26 -14.06
C ASP A 381 -1.11 6.40 -15.00
N VAL A 382 -1.34 6.42 -16.32
CA VAL A 382 -0.27 6.62 -17.32
C VAL A 382 0.51 7.91 -17.01
N GLY A 383 1.85 7.80 -17.00
CA GLY A 383 2.78 8.87 -16.66
C GLY A 383 3.10 9.01 -15.17
N LYS A 384 2.38 8.34 -14.26
CA LYS A 384 2.68 8.34 -12.82
C LYS A 384 3.72 7.27 -12.47
N SER A 385 4.31 7.37 -11.27
CA SER A 385 5.24 6.38 -10.72
C SER A 385 4.57 5.00 -10.56
N LYS A 386 5.23 3.94 -11.05
CA LYS A 386 4.76 2.56 -10.86
C LYS A 386 4.70 2.19 -9.38
N ALA A 387 5.73 2.52 -8.62
CA ALA A 387 5.84 2.17 -7.20
C ALA A 387 4.68 2.77 -6.38
N GLU A 388 4.42 4.07 -6.55
CA GLU A 388 3.37 4.79 -5.82
C GLU A 388 1.97 4.28 -6.16
N CYS A 389 1.68 4.11 -7.45
CA CYS A 389 0.39 3.59 -7.92
C CYS A 389 0.16 2.15 -7.45
N ALA A 390 1.18 1.29 -7.51
CA ALA A 390 1.08 -0.10 -7.06
C ALA A 390 0.79 -0.17 -5.55
N ALA A 391 1.52 0.59 -4.73
CA ALA A 391 1.30 0.65 -3.30
C ALA A 391 -0.09 1.19 -2.95
N ALA A 392 -0.51 2.29 -3.58
CA ALA A 392 -1.83 2.87 -3.37
C ALA A 392 -2.96 1.90 -3.72
N PHE A 393 -2.82 1.16 -4.83
CA PHE A 393 -3.82 0.17 -5.24
C PHE A 393 -3.93 -0.97 -4.21
N ILE A 394 -2.81 -1.57 -3.79
CA ILE A 394 -2.80 -2.70 -2.86
C ILE A 394 -3.31 -2.26 -1.48
N ASN A 395 -2.82 -1.14 -0.93
CA ASN A 395 -3.27 -0.60 0.37
C ASN A 395 -4.78 -0.34 0.39
N LYS A 396 -5.35 0.08 -0.74
CA LYS A 396 -6.80 0.27 -0.88
C LYS A 396 -7.56 -1.06 -1.02
N ARG A 397 -6.98 -2.03 -1.74
CA ARG A 397 -7.66 -3.28 -2.12
C ARG A 397 -7.62 -4.33 -1.01
N VAL A 398 -6.51 -4.44 -0.29
CA VAL A 398 -6.25 -5.47 0.72
C VAL A 398 -6.16 -4.79 2.09
N PRO A 399 -7.19 -4.87 2.95
CA PRO A 399 -7.16 -4.21 4.25
C PRO A 399 -6.07 -4.80 5.16
N GLY A 400 -5.36 -4.02 5.97
CA GLY A 400 -4.42 -4.57 6.97
C GLY A 400 -3.04 -4.99 6.46
N VAL A 401 -2.75 -4.81 5.17
CA VAL A 401 -1.36 -4.75 4.67
C VAL A 401 -0.93 -3.29 4.57
N LYS A 402 0.37 -3.04 4.74
CA LYS A 402 1.02 -1.75 4.50
C LYS A 402 2.10 -1.93 3.46
N VAL A 403 1.84 -1.40 2.26
CA VAL A 403 2.81 -1.29 1.16
C VAL A 403 3.39 0.12 1.14
N THR A 404 4.70 0.24 1.29
CA THR A 404 5.43 1.52 1.27
C THR A 404 6.20 1.69 -0.05
N PRO A 405 5.86 2.69 -0.88
CA PRO A 405 6.51 2.88 -2.18
C PRO A 405 7.82 3.66 -2.08
N HIS A 406 8.74 3.36 -3.00
CA HIS A 406 10.00 4.06 -3.22
C HIS A 406 10.19 4.29 -4.72
N HIS A 407 9.95 5.51 -5.18
CA HIS A 407 10.19 5.89 -6.58
C HIS A 407 11.66 6.28 -6.77
N SER A 408 12.52 5.28 -6.96
CA SER A 408 13.97 5.47 -7.08
C SER A 408 14.65 4.25 -7.67
N LYS A 409 15.94 4.38 -8.00
CA LYS A 409 16.76 3.24 -8.40
C LYS A 409 17.21 2.48 -7.16
N ILE A 410 17.46 1.18 -7.31
CA ILE A 410 18.04 0.38 -6.22
C ILE A 410 19.39 0.96 -5.77
N GLN A 411 20.20 1.45 -6.70
CA GLN A 411 21.53 1.99 -6.40
C GLN A 411 21.51 3.27 -5.54
N ASP A 412 20.37 3.93 -5.40
CA ASP A 412 20.26 5.20 -4.68
C ASP A 412 20.11 5.01 -3.16
N HIS A 413 19.88 3.79 -2.69
CA HIS A 413 19.63 3.49 -1.28
C HIS A 413 20.91 3.07 -0.54
N PRO A 414 21.09 3.52 0.72
CA PRO A 414 22.23 3.12 1.54
C PRO A 414 22.08 1.67 2.05
N ASP A 415 23.18 1.08 2.49
CA ASP A 415 23.19 -0.26 3.10
C ASP A 415 22.19 -0.42 4.26
N SER A 416 22.04 0.62 5.08
CA SER A 416 21.08 0.64 6.19
C SER A 416 19.63 0.47 5.74
N PHE A 417 19.30 0.86 4.51
CA PHE A 417 17.98 0.62 3.94
C PHE A 417 17.76 -0.87 3.70
N TYR A 418 18.72 -1.59 3.12
CA TYR A 418 18.60 -3.03 2.84
C TYR A 418 18.61 -3.88 4.10
N MET A 419 19.40 -3.48 5.10
CA MET A 419 19.53 -4.19 6.36
C MET A 419 18.25 -4.27 7.18
N GLN A 420 17.27 -3.39 6.93
CA GLN A 420 15.99 -3.38 7.66
C GLN A 420 15.03 -4.50 7.26
N PHE A 421 15.26 -5.16 6.12
CA PHE A 421 14.35 -6.18 5.59
C PHE A 421 14.71 -7.57 6.10
N ASN A 422 13.73 -8.47 6.10
CA ASN A 422 13.93 -9.89 6.38
C ASN A 422 14.14 -10.68 5.09
N ILE A 423 13.43 -10.33 4.01
CA ILE A 423 13.47 -11.01 2.71
C ILE A 423 13.45 -9.97 1.60
N VAL A 424 14.21 -10.20 0.54
CA VAL A 424 14.21 -9.39 -0.69
C VAL A 424 13.71 -10.24 -1.85
N ILE A 425 12.73 -9.74 -2.61
CA ILE A 425 12.20 -10.39 -3.81
C ILE A 425 12.44 -9.49 -5.02
N ALA A 426 13.14 -9.99 -6.03
CA ALA A 426 13.47 -9.27 -7.26
C ALA A 426 12.60 -9.75 -8.43
N GLY A 427 11.81 -8.82 -8.98
CA GLY A 427 11.06 -8.98 -10.23
C GLY A 427 11.60 -8.06 -11.32
N LEU A 428 12.91 -8.06 -11.50
CA LEU A 428 13.64 -7.14 -12.38
C LEU A 428 13.56 -7.54 -13.85
N ASP A 429 13.86 -6.64 -14.76
CA ASP A 429 13.90 -6.89 -16.22
C ASP A 429 15.33 -6.87 -16.79
N SER A 430 16.32 -6.49 -15.99
CA SER A 430 17.71 -6.39 -16.42
C SER A 430 18.64 -7.29 -15.60
N VAL A 431 19.61 -7.87 -16.30
CA VAL A 431 20.68 -8.68 -15.68
C VAL A 431 21.56 -7.80 -14.79
N SER A 432 21.87 -6.57 -15.21
CA SER A 432 22.71 -5.64 -14.43
C SER A 432 22.11 -5.32 -13.06
N ALA A 433 20.80 -5.06 -12.98
CA ALA A 433 20.13 -4.80 -11.70
C ALA A 433 20.13 -6.04 -10.79
N ARG A 434 19.94 -7.25 -11.35
CA ARG A 434 20.02 -8.52 -10.60
C ARG A 434 21.41 -8.76 -10.04
N ARG A 435 22.45 -8.58 -10.85
CA ARG A 435 23.84 -8.66 -10.41
C ARG A 435 24.13 -7.68 -9.28
N TRP A 436 23.62 -6.45 -9.39
CA TRP A 436 23.85 -5.42 -8.38
C TRP A 436 23.22 -5.77 -7.03
N ILE A 437 21.93 -6.14 -7.01
CA ILE A 437 21.29 -6.51 -5.74
C ILE A 437 21.89 -7.80 -5.16
N ASN A 438 22.26 -8.77 -6.01
CA ASN A 438 22.96 -9.98 -5.57
C ASN A 438 24.27 -9.64 -4.86
N ALA A 439 25.13 -8.84 -5.48
CA ALA A 439 26.40 -8.43 -4.90
C ALA A 439 26.20 -7.64 -3.61
N LYS A 440 25.27 -6.69 -3.59
CA LYS A 440 24.95 -5.89 -2.40
C LYS A 440 24.51 -6.79 -1.23
N LEU A 441 23.62 -7.75 -1.44
CA LEU A 441 23.17 -8.62 -0.34
C LEU A 441 24.23 -9.59 0.14
N VAL A 442 25.20 -9.98 -0.72
CA VAL A 442 26.36 -10.76 -0.30
C VAL A 442 27.36 -9.92 0.49
N GLU A 443 27.61 -8.69 0.07
CA GLU A 443 28.49 -7.73 0.78
C GLU A 443 27.99 -7.42 2.20
N LEU A 444 26.66 -7.36 2.38
CA LEU A 444 26.05 -7.07 3.68
C LEU A 444 26.16 -8.21 4.69
N VAL A 445 26.57 -9.42 4.27
CA VAL A 445 26.67 -10.56 5.18
C VAL A 445 27.84 -10.37 6.13
N ASP A 446 27.50 -10.30 7.41
CA ASP A 446 28.40 -10.37 8.54
C ASP A 446 28.29 -11.77 9.18
N MET A 447 29.38 -12.53 9.16
CA MET A 447 29.43 -13.89 9.67
C MET A 447 29.24 -13.96 11.20
N GLU A 448 29.44 -12.86 11.92
CA GLU A 448 29.20 -12.77 13.37
C GLU A 448 27.74 -12.42 13.69
N ASN A 449 26.98 -11.93 12.71
CA ASN A 449 25.59 -11.51 12.86
C ASN A 449 24.67 -12.22 11.85
N PRO A 450 24.01 -13.33 12.24
CA PRO A 450 23.11 -14.07 11.35
C PRO A 450 21.98 -13.24 10.73
N GLU A 451 21.50 -12.21 11.42
CA GLU A 451 20.43 -11.32 10.93
C GLU A 451 20.88 -10.43 9.77
N SER A 452 22.18 -10.35 9.50
CA SER A 452 22.72 -9.63 8.35
C SER A 452 22.40 -10.31 7.02
N LEU A 453 22.23 -11.64 7.02
CA LEU A 453 21.88 -12.41 5.84
C LEU A 453 20.44 -12.12 5.44
N LYS A 454 20.25 -11.55 4.24
CA LYS A 454 18.93 -11.29 3.68
C LYS A 454 18.69 -12.26 2.51
N PRO A 455 17.81 -13.28 2.66
CA PRO A 455 17.45 -14.15 1.55
C PRO A 455 16.94 -13.34 0.36
N LEU A 456 17.48 -13.66 -0.81
CA LEU A 456 17.08 -13.08 -2.09
C LEU A 456 16.29 -14.11 -2.88
N ILE A 457 15.08 -13.75 -3.28
CA ILE A 457 14.26 -14.54 -4.19
C ILE A 457 14.21 -13.80 -5.52
N ASP A 458 14.78 -14.38 -6.58
CA ASP A 458 14.78 -13.78 -7.91
C ASP A 458 13.77 -14.50 -8.81
N GLY A 459 12.95 -13.73 -9.52
CA GLY A 459 12.06 -14.23 -10.55
C GLY A 459 12.37 -13.60 -11.90
N GLY A 460 12.25 -14.37 -12.97
CA GLY A 460 12.41 -13.87 -14.34
C GLY A 460 11.42 -14.52 -15.30
N THR A 461 10.99 -13.76 -16.30
CA THR A 461 10.02 -14.22 -17.31
C THR A 461 10.40 -13.75 -18.71
N GLU A 462 10.14 -14.60 -19.69
CA GLU A 462 10.30 -14.33 -21.11
C GLU A 462 9.29 -15.17 -21.91
N GLY A 463 8.27 -14.52 -22.46
CA GLY A 463 7.18 -15.18 -23.19
C GLY A 463 6.47 -16.22 -22.34
N PHE A 464 6.53 -17.49 -22.76
CA PHE A 464 6.00 -18.64 -22.03
C PHE A 464 7.05 -19.35 -21.17
N LYS A 465 8.24 -18.78 -20.98
CA LYS A 465 9.29 -19.31 -20.13
C LYS A 465 9.50 -18.43 -18.91
N GLY A 466 9.96 -19.01 -17.83
CA GLY A 466 10.38 -18.25 -16.67
C GLY A 466 11.13 -19.10 -15.67
N GLN A 467 11.61 -18.46 -14.62
CA GLN A 467 12.33 -19.10 -13.54
C GLN A 467 12.08 -18.40 -12.22
N SER A 468 12.19 -19.16 -11.14
CA SER A 468 12.30 -18.63 -9.79
C SER A 468 13.55 -19.22 -9.13
N ARG A 469 14.20 -18.41 -8.31
CA ARG A 469 15.44 -18.76 -7.65
C ARG A 469 15.44 -18.30 -6.20
N VAL A 470 15.92 -19.15 -5.30
CA VAL A 470 16.19 -18.81 -3.90
C VAL A 470 17.70 -18.75 -3.71
N ILE A 471 18.18 -17.58 -3.27
CA ILE A 471 19.58 -17.33 -2.97
C ILE A 471 19.67 -16.97 -1.49
N LEU A 472 20.38 -17.81 -0.75
CA LEU A 472 20.95 -17.48 0.54
C LEU A 472 22.37 -16.93 0.30
N PRO A 473 22.59 -15.62 0.49
CA PRO A 473 23.92 -15.01 0.34
C PRO A 473 24.98 -15.78 1.14
N THR A 474 26.17 -15.92 0.55
CA THR A 474 27.35 -16.69 1.06
C THR A 474 27.15 -18.19 1.32
N ILE A 475 25.93 -18.69 1.46
CA ILE A 475 25.63 -20.11 1.75
C ILE A 475 25.36 -20.89 0.46
N SER A 476 24.41 -20.42 -0.34
CA SER A 476 23.98 -21.08 -1.58
C SER A 476 24.65 -20.49 -2.82
N SER A 477 24.36 -21.06 -3.98
CA SER A 477 24.75 -20.50 -5.28
C SER A 477 24.10 -19.13 -5.51
N CYS A 478 24.90 -18.06 -5.47
CA CYS A 478 24.45 -16.70 -5.77
C CYS A 478 24.19 -16.47 -7.27
N TYR A 479 23.64 -15.32 -7.64
CA TYR A 479 23.32 -15.02 -9.03
C TYR A 479 24.52 -15.19 -9.98
N GLU A 480 25.69 -14.69 -9.58
CA GLU A 480 26.95 -14.81 -10.33
C GLU A 480 27.44 -16.25 -10.53
N CYS A 481 27.09 -17.21 -9.65
CA CYS A 481 27.53 -18.59 -9.78
C CYS A 481 27.01 -19.29 -11.04
N SER A 482 25.90 -18.81 -11.63
CA SER A 482 25.25 -19.40 -12.80
C SER A 482 25.11 -18.42 -13.96
N LEU A 483 25.92 -17.36 -14.00
CA LEU A 483 25.80 -16.27 -14.97
C LEU A 483 26.03 -16.75 -16.42
N ASP A 484 26.87 -17.78 -16.57
CA ASP A 484 27.26 -18.43 -17.83
C ASP A 484 26.13 -19.19 -18.54
N ILE A 485 25.01 -19.42 -17.83
CA ILE A 485 23.84 -20.11 -18.37
C ILE A 485 22.88 -19.13 -19.05
N HIS A 486 23.00 -17.84 -18.77
CA HIS A 486 22.22 -16.83 -19.46
C HIS A 486 22.60 -16.80 -20.94
N THR A 487 21.58 -16.86 -21.79
CA THR A 487 21.80 -16.73 -23.24
C THR A 487 22.35 -15.33 -23.52
N PRO A 488 23.48 -15.21 -24.23
CA PRO A 488 24.03 -13.90 -24.55
C PRO A 488 23.01 -13.11 -25.39
N PRO A 489 22.90 -11.78 -25.20
CA PRO A 489 22.05 -10.95 -26.03
C PRO A 489 22.37 -11.15 -27.51
N THR A 490 21.35 -11.22 -28.36
CA THR A 490 21.55 -11.37 -29.80
C THR A 490 22.22 -10.10 -30.33
N ALA A 491 23.50 -10.21 -30.70
CA ALA A 491 24.26 -9.11 -31.29
C ALA A 491 24.50 -9.40 -32.77
N PHE A 492 24.02 -8.51 -33.65
CA PHE A 492 24.25 -8.65 -35.08
C PHE A 492 25.66 -8.11 -35.44
N PRO A 493 26.49 -8.89 -36.17
CA PRO A 493 27.81 -8.40 -36.59
C PRO A 493 27.72 -7.15 -37.46
N ILE A 494 28.59 -6.17 -37.22
CA ILE A 494 28.61 -4.90 -37.97
C ILE A 494 28.74 -5.13 -39.48
N CYS A 495 29.59 -6.07 -39.91
CA CYS A 495 29.75 -6.39 -41.33
C CYS A 495 28.47 -6.92 -41.98
N THR A 496 27.67 -7.69 -41.24
CA THR A 496 26.38 -8.22 -41.70
C THR A 496 25.36 -7.10 -41.84
N ILE A 497 25.17 -6.29 -40.80
CA ILE A 497 24.20 -5.19 -40.85
C ILE A 497 24.63 -4.11 -41.86
N ALA A 498 25.92 -3.86 -42.06
CA ALA A 498 26.42 -2.83 -42.96
C ALA A 498 26.40 -3.24 -44.44
N ASN A 499 26.81 -4.48 -44.75
CA ASN A 499 27.09 -4.88 -46.13
C ASN A 499 26.24 -6.04 -46.65
N THR A 500 25.84 -6.98 -45.79
CA THR A 500 25.14 -8.21 -46.21
C THR A 500 23.94 -8.53 -45.33
N PRO A 501 22.93 -7.64 -45.27
CA PRO A 501 21.70 -7.93 -44.55
C PRO A 501 20.98 -9.13 -45.18
N ARG A 502 20.26 -9.90 -44.35
CA ARG A 502 19.60 -11.16 -44.75
C ARG A 502 18.23 -11.30 -44.10
N LEU A 503 18.10 -10.75 -42.90
CA LEU A 503 16.87 -10.73 -42.12
C LEU A 503 16.35 -9.29 -42.03
N PRO A 504 15.03 -9.08 -41.86
CA PRO A 504 14.46 -7.74 -41.69
C PRO A 504 15.04 -7.01 -40.46
N GLU A 505 15.39 -7.74 -39.40
CA GLU A 505 16.05 -7.23 -38.21
C GLU A 505 17.41 -6.58 -38.53
N HIS A 506 18.17 -7.13 -39.49
CA HIS A 506 19.44 -6.53 -39.91
C HIS A 506 19.25 -5.14 -40.54
N CYS A 507 18.12 -4.93 -41.23
CA CYS A 507 17.81 -3.65 -41.87
C CYS A 507 17.39 -2.61 -40.83
N ILE A 508 16.63 -3.03 -39.81
CA ILE A 508 16.24 -2.19 -38.68
C ILE A 508 17.47 -1.82 -37.84
N GLU A 509 18.31 -2.80 -37.50
CA GLU A 509 19.51 -2.58 -36.71
C GLU A 509 20.51 -1.65 -37.44
N TRP A 510 20.64 -1.80 -38.76
CA TRP A 510 21.41 -0.85 -39.57
C TRP A 510 20.84 0.58 -39.46
N ALA A 511 19.51 0.73 -39.54
CA ALA A 511 18.88 2.04 -39.48
C ALA A 511 19.14 2.71 -38.12
N SER A 512 19.06 1.92 -37.05
CA SER A 512 19.26 2.35 -35.66
C SER A 512 20.74 2.67 -35.33
N VAL A 513 21.66 1.74 -35.61
CA VAL A 513 23.04 1.79 -35.13
C VAL A 513 23.98 2.54 -36.07
N LEU A 514 23.71 2.51 -37.39
CA LEU A 514 24.61 3.08 -38.39
C LEU A 514 24.02 4.32 -39.07
N GLU A 515 22.78 4.23 -39.56
CA GLU A 515 22.19 5.30 -40.36
C GLU A 515 21.72 6.49 -39.53
N TRP A 516 21.12 6.25 -38.36
CA TRP A 516 20.67 7.30 -37.45
C TRP A 516 21.83 8.20 -37.00
N PRO A 517 22.94 7.68 -36.42
CA PRO A 517 24.04 8.54 -36.00
C PRO A 517 24.74 9.22 -37.19
N ARG A 518 24.72 8.62 -38.38
CA ARG A 518 25.30 9.20 -39.60
C ARG A 518 24.55 10.44 -40.06
N LEU A 519 23.21 10.40 -40.04
CA LEU A 519 22.36 11.49 -40.53
C LEU A 519 21.96 12.49 -39.45
N ARG A 520 21.92 12.06 -38.18
CA ARG A 520 21.47 12.85 -37.02
C ARG A 520 22.51 12.81 -35.91
N LYS A 521 23.66 13.46 -36.13
CA LYS A 521 24.80 13.47 -35.19
C LYS A 521 24.46 14.04 -33.80
N ASP A 522 23.53 15.00 -33.75
CA ASP A 522 23.22 15.77 -32.53
C ASP A 522 21.92 15.34 -31.83
N ILE A 523 21.14 14.43 -32.43
CA ILE A 523 19.87 13.95 -31.86
C ILE A 523 20.03 12.50 -31.46
N LYS A 524 19.95 12.23 -30.15
CA LYS A 524 19.93 10.86 -29.64
C LYS A 524 18.62 10.19 -30.06
N LEU A 525 18.71 8.95 -30.52
CA LEU A 525 17.54 8.14 -30.82
C LEU A 525 16.75 7.91 -29.52
N ASP A 526 15.54 8.44 -29.48
CA ASP A 526 14.52 8.09 -28.50
C ASP A 526 13.67 6.95 -29.06
N THR A 527 13.65 5.82 -28.36
CA THR A 527 12.94 4.62 -28.81
C THR A 527 11.46 4.65 -28.42
N ASP A 528 11.05 5.57 -27.54
CA ASP A 528 9.66 5.76 -27.13
C ASP A 528 8.93 6.82 -27.97
N ASP A 529 9.67 7.63 -28.72
CA ASP A 529 9.12 8.61 -29.66
C ASP A 529 8.56 7.93 -30.93
N PRO A 530 7.24 8.03 -31.20
CA PRO A 530 6.62 7.46 -32.41
C PRO A 530 7.23 7.96 -33.72
N ASP A 531 7.67 9.22 -33.79
CA ASP A 531 8.24 9.82 -35.00
C ASP A 531 9.64 9.23 -35.29
N HIS A 532 10.40 8.96 -34.24
CA HIS A 532 11.70 8.28 -34.36
C HIS A 532 11.54 6.84 -34.84
N ILE A 533 10.58 6.11 -34.27
CA ILE A 533 10.27 4.74 -34.70
C ILE A 533 9.75 4.72 -36.15
N GLN A 534 8.89 5.67 -36.53
CA GLN A 534 8.40 5.79 -37.90
C GLN A 534 9.56 6.02 -38.88
N TRP A 535 10.50 6.90 -38.54
CA TRP A 535 11.68 7.13 -39.36
C TRP A 535 12.54 5.87 -39.53
N LEU A 536 12.74 5.11 -38.45
CA LEU A 536 13.47 3.85 -38.50
C LEU A 536 12.77 2.83 -39.39
N TYR A 537 11.44 2.71 -39.27
CA TYR A 537 10.63 1.83 -40.10
C TYR A 537 10.76 2.18 -41.59
N ASP A 538 10.66 3.45 -41.95
CA ASP A 538 10.74 3.92 -43.34
C ASP A 538 12.14 3.63 -43.94
N LYS A 539 13.20 3.90 -43.17
CA LYS A 539 14.59 3.63 -43.58
C LYS A 539 14.90 2.16 -43.68
N ALA A 540 14.48 1.36 -42.70
CA ALA A 540 14.64 -0.08 -42.70
C ALA A 540 13.89 -0.72 -43.87
N SER A 541 12.66 -0.27 -44.16
CA SER A 541 11.86 -0.78 -45.28
C SER A 541 12.50 -0.46 -46.64
N THR A 542 13.02 0.76 -46.81
CA THR A 542 13.75 1.14 -48.03
C THR A 542 14.98 0.27 -48.25
N ARG A 543 15.74 0.00 -47.17
CA ARG A 543 16.92 -0.87 -47.23
C ARG A 543 16.55 -2.32 -47.51
N ALA A 544 15.51 -2.83 -46.85
CA ALA A 544 15.04 -4.19 -47.05
C ALA A 544 14.63 -4.42 -48.51
N ALA A 545 13.91 -3.47 -49.13
CA ALA A 545 13.58 -3.51 -50.55
C ALA A 545 14.82 -3.55 -51.46
N ALA A 546 15.87 -2.79 -51.13
CA ALA A 546 17.12 -2.80 -51.91
C ALA A 546 17.86 -4.14 -51.88
N PHE A 547 17.65 -4.96 -50.84
CA PHE A 547 18.25 -6.28 -50.68
C PHE A 547 17.26 -7.44 -50.92
N ASN A 548 16.05 -7.15 -51.42
CA ASN A 548 14.96 -8.12 -51.58
C ASN A 548 14.62 -8.90 -50.29
N ILE A 549 14.59 -8.19 -49.16
CA ILE A 549 14.22 -8.74 -47.85
C ILE A 549 12.79 -8.30 -47.54
N GLU A 550 11.92 -9.25 -47.26
CA GLU A 550 10.54 -9.02 -46.83
C GLU A 550 10.42 -9.09 -45.29
N GLY A 551 9.28 -8.64 -44.75
CA GLY A 551 8.97 -8.81 -43.32
C GLY A 551 9.32 -7.65 -42.40
N VAL A 552 9.81 -6.51 -42.92
CA VAL A 552 9.93 -5.28 -42.12
C VAL A 552 8.53 -4.75 -41.82
N THR A 553 8.16 -4.74 -40.55
CA THR A 553 6.89 -4.18 -40.06
C THR A 553 7.17 -3.15 -38.98
N TRP A 554 6.20 -2.28 -38.72
CA TRP A 554 6.31 -1.30 -37.63
C TRP A 554 6.49 -1.98 -36.26
N ALA A 555 5.73 -3.06 -36.01
CA ALA A 555 5.85 -3.86 -34.79
C ALA A 555 7.22 -4.53 -34.64
N LEU A 556 7.78 -5.10 -35.72
CA LEU A 556 9.14 -5.65 -35.71
C LEU A 556 10.18 -4.55 -35.48
N THR A 557 9.98 -3.36 -36.05
CA THR A 557 10.87 -2.21 -35.85
C THR A 557 10.95 -1.82 -34.38
N GLN A 558 9.79 -1.71 -33.71
CA GLN A 558 9.75 -1.49 -32.27
C GLN A 558 10.40 -2.63 -31.49
N GLY A 559 10.10 -3.89 -31.86
CA GLY A 559 10.64 -5.08 -31.23
C GLY A 559 12.16 -5.11 -31.20
N VAL A 560 12.80 -4.88 -32.35
CA VAL A 560 14.26 -4.87 -32.49
C VAL A 560 14.87 -3.70 -31.74
N VAL A 561 14.34 -2.49 -31.93
CA VAL A 561 14.97 -1.26 -31.38
C VAL A 561 14.84 -1.17 -29.86
N LYS A 562 13.69 -1.60 -29.31
CA LYS A 562 13.47 -1.64 -27.86
C LYS A 562 13.93 -2.94 -27.21
N ASN A 563 14.43 -3.91 -27.97
CA ASN A 563 14.70 -5.29 -27.51
C ASN A 563 13.50 -5.84 -26.71
N ILE A 564 12.29 -5.73 -27.26
CA ILE A 564 11.05 -6.08 -26.53
C ILE A 564 11.04 -7.56 -26.21
N ILE A 565 11.14 -7.88 -24.93
CA ILE A 565 10.91 -9.23 -24.43
C ILE A 565 9.40 -9.46 -24.35
N PRO A 566 8.84 -10.47 -25.05
CA PRO A 566 7.42 -10.79 -24.94
C PRO A 566 7.07 -11.06 -23.47
N ALA A 567 6.01 -10.43 -22.97
CA ALA A 567 5.62 -10.54 -21.58
C ALA A 567 4.12 -10.83 -21.46
N ILE A 568 3.78 -11.91 -20.77
CA ILE A 568 2.43 -12.46 -20.67
C ILE A 568 2.04 -12.56 -19.21
N ALA A 569 0.80 -12.15 -18.88
CA ALA A 569 0.30 -12.16 -17.50
C ALA A 569 0.36 -13.57 -16.87
N SER A 570 0.00 -14.62 -17.62
CA SER A 570 0.01 -16.00 -17.12
C SER A 570 1.40 -16.46 -16.63
N THR A 571 2.46 -16.16 -17.39
CA THR A 571 3.82 -16.54 -17.03
C THR A 571 4.30 -15.75 -15.81
N ASN A 572 3.97 -14.45 -15.75
CA ASN A 572 4.25 -13.62 -14.57
C ASN A 572 3.57 -14.15 -13.32
N ALA A 573 2.29 -14.56 -13.41
CA ALA A 573 1.55 -15.11 -12.29
C ALA A 573 2.16 -16.43 -11.79
N ILE A 574 2.56 -17.34 -12.70
CA ILE A 574 3.20 -18.62 -12.33
C ILE A 574 4.51 -18.38 -11.57
N ILE A 575 5.37 -17.49 -12.09
CA ILE A 575 6.67 -17.20 -11.47
C ILE A 575 6.51 -16.41 -10.17
N ALA A 576 5.61 -15.42 -10.11
CA ALA A 576 5.31 -14.68 -8.88
C ALA A 576 4.81 -15.60 -7.77
N ALA A 577 3.89 -16.51 -8.08
CA ALA A 577 3.38 -17.48 -7.12
C ALA A 577 4.50 -18.38 -6.60
N SER A 578 5.40 -18.83 -7.48
CA SER A 578 6.59 -19.58 -7.06
C SER A 578 7.48 -18.77 -6.12
N CYS A 579 7.84 -17.53 -6.47
CA CYS A 579 8.64 -16.66 -5.61
C CYS A 579 7.98 -16.38 -4.25
N CYS A 580 6.68 -16.09 -4.22
CA CYS A 580 5.96 -15.77 -2.99
C CYS A 580 5.76 -16.99 -2.09
N ASN A 581 5.62 -18.19 -2.67
CA ASN A 581 5.63 -19.43 -1.91
C ASN A 581 6.97 -19.63 -1.18
N GLU A 582 8.09 -19.33 -1.82
CA GLU A 582 9.40 -19.41 -1.16
C GLU A 582 9.58 -18.35 -0.07
N ALA A 583 9.07 -17.13 -0.29
CA ALA A 583 9.06 -16.10 0.74
C ALA A 583 8.25 -16.53 1.97
N PHE A 584 7.07 -17.12 1.74
CA PHE A 584 6.20 -17.64 2.78
C PHE A 584 6.87 -18.76 3.58
N LYS A 585 7.50 -19.73 2.90
CA LYS A 585 8.24 -20.83 3.54
C LYS A 585 9.41 -20.30 4.38
N ILE A 586 10.23 -19.40 3.84
CA ILE A 586 11.37 -18.81 4.55
C ILE A 586 10.90 -18.02 5.79
N ALA A 587 9.80 -17.28 5.68
CA ALA A 587 9.29 -16.47 6.78
C ALA A 587 8.63 -17.29 7.91
N THR A 588 8.13 -18.49 7.61
CA THR A 588 7.25 -19.24 8.52
C THR A 588 7.75 -20.62 8.90
N SER A 589 8.77 -21.12 8.20
CA SER A 589 9.30 -22.47 8.41
C SER A 589 8.24 -23.58 8.23
N CYS A 590 7.16 -23.30 7.49
CA CYS A 590 6.05 -24.24 7.32
C CYS A 590 6.41 -25.44 6.45
N ALA A 591 7.39 -25.28 5.55
CA ALA A 591 7.90 -26.32 4.66
C ALA A 591 9.32 -25.95 4.17
N PRO A 592 10.13 -26.94 3.72
CA PRO A 592 11.41 -26.69 3.08
C PRO A 592 11.28 -25.75 1.89
N MET A 593 12.21 -24.79 1.84
CA MET A 593 12.38 -23.92 0.68
C MET A 593 12.88 -24.70 -0.54
N LEU A 594 12.67 -24.12 -1.71
CA LEU A 594 13.23 -24.54 -2.99
C LEU A 594 14.75 -24.66 -2.86
N ASN A 595 15.30 -25.78 -3.32
CA ASN A 595 16.75 -25.97 -3.37
C ASN A 595 17.35 -25.20 -4.56
N ASN A 596 17.39 -23.89 -4.37
CA ASN A 596 17.85 -22.80 -5.22
C ASN A 596 17.17 -22.53 -6.56
N TYR A 597 16.80 -23.48 -7.43
CA TYR A 597 16.34 -23.10 -8.79
C TYR A 597 15.16 -23.91 -9.32
N MET A 598 14.21 -23.20 -9.93
CA MET A 598 13.07 -23.76 -10.66
C MET A 598 12.96 -23.10 -12.03
N LEU A 599 12.80 -23.91 -13.07
CA LEU A 599 12.49 -23.52 -14.44
C LEU A 599 11.03 -23.83 -14.76
N TYR A 600 10.38 -22.94 -15.52
CA TYR A 600 9.09 -23.14 -16.15
C TYR A 600 9.19 -22.94 -17.67
N ASN A 601 8.56 -23.82 -18.44
CA ASN A 601 8.41 -23.70 -19.88
C ASN A 601 6.98 -24.08 -20.29
N GLY A 602 6.31 -23.14 -20.95
CA GLY A 602 4.93 -23.22 -21.44
C GLY A 602 4.79 -23.29 -22.97
N ASN A 603 5.88 -23.45 -23.73
CA ASN A 603 5.83 -23.39 -25.21
C ASN A 603 5.02 -24.53 -25.84
N ASP A 604 5.24 -25.78 -25.41
CA ASP A 604 4.59 -26.98 -25.98
C ASP A 604 3.54 -27.59 -25.03
N SER A 605 3.75 -27.44 -23.72
CA SER A 605 2.87 -27.91 -22.63
C SER A 605 3.31 -27.25 -21.31
N LEU A 606 2.72 -27.61 -20.17
CA LEU A 606 3.15 -27.17 -18.85
C LEU A 606 4.32 -28.04 -18.36
N TYR A 607 5.53 -27.51 -18.37
CA TYR A 607 6.73 -28.17 -17.87
C TYR A 607 7.44 -27.35 -16.79
N THR A 608 7.80 -28.00 -15.69
CA THR A 608 8.64 -27.43 -14.63
C THR A 608 9.78 -28.38 -14.27
N PHE A 609 10.96 -27.83 -14.02
CA PHE A 609 12.13 -28.60 -13.59
C PHE A 609 12.85 -27.88 -12.46
N THR A 610 13.28 -28.61 -11.44
CA THR A 610 13.93 -28.08 -10.24
C THR A 610 15.23 -28.83 -10.02
N TRP A 611 16.30 -28.08 -9.75
CA TRP A 611 17.63 -28.63 -9.45
C TRP A 611 18.42 -27.64 -8.61
N GLU A 612 19.48 -28.13 -7.99
CA GLU A 612 20.39 -27.34 -7.18
C GLU A 612 21.61 -26.92 -8.02
N TYR A 613 21.81 -25.62 -8.22
CA TYR A 613 23.10 -25.07 -8.59
C TYR A 613 24.10 -25.10 -7.42
N GLU A 614 25.29 -25.64 -7.67
CA GLU A 614 26.37 -25.63 -6.69
C GLU A 614 26.96 -24.22 -6.51
N LYS A 615 27.29 -23.88 -5.27
CA LYS A 615 28.05 -22.66 -4.98
C LYS A 615 29.49 -22.86 -5.47
N ARG A 616 29.92 -21.96 -6.35
CA ARG A 616 31.29 -21.97 -6.86
C ARG A 616 32.28 -21.38 -5.85
N PRO A 617 33.35 -22.10 -5.46
CA PRO A 617 34.40 -21.56 -4.60
C PRO A 617 35.11 -20.35 -5.23
N ASP A 618 35.29 -20.37 -6.55
CA ASP A 618 35.90 -19.30 -7.34
C ASP A 618 34.93 -18.19 -7.74
N CYS A 619 33.73 -18.13 -7.13
CA CYS A 619 32.76 -17.10 -7.45
C CYS A 619 33.27 -15.73 -7.00
N PRO A 620 33.31 -14.72 -7.88
CA PRO A 620 33.89 -13.42 -7.54
C PRO A 620 33.03 -12.57 -6.59
N VAL A 621 31.84 -13.06 -6.24
CA VAL A 621 30.90 -12.40 -5.33
C VAL A 621 30.81 -13.16 -4.01
N CYS A 622 30.43 -14.44 -4.05
CA CYS A 622 30.18 -15.22 -2.82
C CYS A 622 31.26 -16.27 -2.49
N GLY A 623 32.28 -16.43 -3.34
CA GLY A 623 33.30 -17.47 -3.23
C GLY A 623 34.32 -17.23 -2.13
N GLY A 624 34.59 -15.97 -1.80
CA GLY A 624 35.56 -15.58 -0.76
C GLY A 624 37.04 -15.75 -1.19
N GLU A 625 37.32 -16.60 -2.17
CA GLU A 625 38.63 -16.74 -2.81
C GLU A 625 38.77 -15.80 -4.01
N SER A 626 39.95 -15.19 -4.15
CA SER A 626 40.32 -14.44 -5.35
C SER A 626 40.32 -15.36 -6.56
N MET A 627 39.76 -14.91 -7.69
CA MET A 627 39.74 -15.70 -8.90
C MET A 627 41.16 -15.87 -9.43
N GLU A 628 41.68 -17.10 -9.43
CA GLU A 628 42.99 -17.38 -10.00
C GLU A 628 42.94 -17.25 -11.53
N VAL A 629 43.86 -16.46 -12.07
CA VAL A 629 44.00 -16.24 -13.51
C VAL A 629 45.43 -16.59 -13.92
N GLU A 630 45.54 -17.64 -14.72
CA GLU A 630 46.78 -18.05 -15.34
C GLU A 630 47.07 -17.15 -16.55
N VAL A 631 48.13 -16.35 -16.45
CA VAL A 631 48.56 -15.34 -17.43
C VAL A 631 49.86 -15.81 -18.07
N LYS A 632 49.96 -15.80 -19.39
CA LYS A 632 51.24 -16.11 -20.05
C LYS A 632 52.24 -15.00 -19.79
N ARG A 633 53.52 -15.32 -19.56
CA ARG A 633 54.55 -14.31 -19.24
C ARG A 633 54.70 -13.21 -20.30
N GLU A 634 54.38 -13.52 -21.56
CA GLU A 634 54.38 -12.59 -22.68
C GLU A 634 53.11 -11.70 -22.80
N TRP A 635 52.10 -11.89 -21.96
CA TRP A 635 50.88 -11.09 -22.02
C TRP A 635 51.12 -9.66 -21.58
N THR A 636 50.64 -8.71 -22.39
CA THR A 636 50.49 -7.32 -21.98
C THR A 636 49.23 -7.12 -21.13
N LEU A 637 49.17 -6.00 -20.40
CA LEU A 637 47.95 -5.64 -19.66
C LEU A 637 46.73 -5.49 -20.59
N GLU A 638 46.94 -5.03 -21.83
CA GLU A 638 45.90 -5.01 -22.88
C GLU A 638 45.41 -6.40 -23.26
N GLN A 639 46.31 -7.39 -23.40
CA GLN A 639 45.91 -8.77 -23.69
C GLN A 639 45.16 -9.42 -22.54
N LEU A 640 45.53 -9.13 -21.28
CA LEU A 640 44.74 -9.55 -20.12
C LEU A 640 43.34 -8.92 -20.14
N MET A 641 43.23 -7.64 -20.50
CA MET A 641 41.95 -6.94 -20.65
C MET A 641 41.06 -7.58 -21.72
N GLU A 642 41.63 -7.89 -22.89
CA GLU A 642 40.93 -8.60 -23.97
C GLU A 642 40.48 -9.99 -23.51
N TRP A 643 41.35 -10.73 -22.83
CA TRP A 643 41.03 -12.06 -22.30
C TRP A 643 39.88 -12.02 -21.29
N LEU A 644 39.87 -11.04 -20.37
CA LEU A 644 38.78 -10.85 -19.41
C LEU A 644 37.46 -10.51 -20.13
N SER A 645 37.53 -9.68 -21.17
CA SER A 645 36.35 -9.24 -21.93
C SER A 645 35.67 -10.35 -22.74
N VAL A 646 36.38 -11.45 -23.03
CA VAL A 646 35.79 -12.63 -23.67
C VAL A 646 35.28 -13.68 -22.67
N GLN A 647 35.55 -13.53 -21.37
CA GLN A 647 35.03 -14.43 -20.35
C GLN A 647 33.53 -14.21 -20.13
N GLN A 648 32.70 -15.11 -20.68
CA GLN A 648 31.25 -15.07 -20.51
C GLN A 648 30.83 -15.07 -19.03
N LYS A 649 31.61 -15.73 -18.17
CA LYS A 649 31.36 -15.79 -16.71
C LYS A 649 31.52 -14.44 -15.99
N LEU A 650 32.14 -13.42 -16.60
CA LEU A 650 32.39 -12.12 -15.96
C LEU A 650 31.53 -10.98 -16.54
N LEU A 651 31.21 -11.07 -17.84
CA LEU A 651 30.48 -10.04 -18.60
C LEU A 651 31.08 -8.62 -18.49
N VAL A 652 32.41 -8.51 -18.38
CA VAL A 652 33.11 -7.23 -18.42
C VAL A 652 33.19 -6.70 -19.86
N LYS A 653 33.08 -5.38 -20.04
CA LYS A 653 33.16 -4.72 -21.37
C LYS A 653 34.32 -3.75 -21.48
N ARG A 654 34.63 -3.04 -20.41
CA ARG A 654 35.69 -2.03 -20.30
C ARG A 654 36.36 -2.15 -18.93
N PRO A 655 37.20 -3.19 -18.75
CA PRO A 655 37.89 -3.40 -17.48
C PRO A 655 38.85 -2.25 -17.17
N GLY A 656 38.87 -1.80 -15.92
CA GLY A 656 39.96 -1.07 -15.29
C GLY A 656 40.67 -1.98 -14.28
N PHE A 657 41.91 -1.66 -13.96
CA PHE A 657 42.76 -2.42 -13.05
C PHE A 657 43.34 -1.52 -11.95
N MET A 658 43.38 -2.02 -10.72
CA MET A 658 44.03 -1.38 -9.59
C MET A 658 44.85 -2.41 -8.82
N TYR A 659 45.92 -1.97 -8.17
CA TYR A 659 46.61 -2.79 -7.19
C TYR A 659 45.71 -3.04 -5.98
N SER A 660 45.99 -4.10 -5.21
CA SER A 660 45.31 -4.38 -3.94
C SER A 660 45.48 -3.25 -2.90
N THR A 661 46.52 -2.42 -3.06
CA THR A 661 46.73 -1.19 -2.26
C THR A 661 45.74 -0.06 -2.59
N GLY A 662 44.99 -0.18 -3.70
CA GLY A 662 44.08 0.85 -4.22
C GLY A 662 44.72 1.79 -5.26
N ASP A 663 46.02 1.64 -5.54
CA ASP A 663 46.69 2.46 -6.56
C ASP A 663 46.25 2.05 -7.98
N PRO A 664 46.00 3.00 -8.90
CA PRO A 664 45.49 2.69 -10.22
C PRO A 664 46.57 2.08 -11.12
N LEU A 665 46.33 0.85 -11.59
CA LEU A 665 47.15 0.19 -12.61
C LEU A 665 46.74 0.66 -14.01
N PHE A 666 45.42 0.74 -14.26
CA PHE A 666 44.81 1.30 -15.45
C PHE A 666 43.36 1.73 -15.19
N MET A 667 42.98 2.95 -15.57
CA MET A 667 41.59 3.42 -15.47
C MET A 667 41.14 4.18 -16.72
N TRP A 668 39.86 4.04 -17.07
CA TRP A 668 39.22 4.78 -18.18
C TRP A 668 38.89 6.24 -17.84
N GLY A 669 38.74 6.55 -16.55
CA GLY A 669 38.49 7.90 -16.06
C GLY A 669 38.92 8.04 -14.59
N PRO A 670 39.12 9.26 -14.08
CA PRO A 670 39.08 10.56 -14.78
C PRO A 670 40.20 10.73 -15.83
N PRO A 671 40.08 11.65 -16.81
CA PRO A 671 41.02 11.79 -17.93
C PRO A 671 42.48 11.95 -17.53
N GLN A 672 42.74 12.61 -16.39
CA GLN A 672 44.08 12.82 -15.85
C GLN A 672 44.76 11.50 -15.47
N ILE A 673 44.03 10.59 -14.81
CA ILE A 673 44.55 9.27 -14.41
C ILE A 673 44.63 8.35 -15.64
N HIS A 674 43.69 8.46 -16.56
CA HIS A 674 43.75 7.72 -17.82
C HIS A 674 45.02 8.03 -18.61
N GLU A 675 45.38 9.31 -18.74
CA GLU A 675 46.59 9.72 -19.45
C GLU A 675 47.88 9.23 -18.77
N GLN A 676 47.88 9.14 -17.44
CA GLN A 676 49.01 8.63 -16.65
C GLN A 676 49.15 7.10 -16.75
N THR A 677 48.02 6.38 -16.82
CA THR A 677 48.00 4.91 -16.73
C THR A 677 47.90 4.22 -18.09
N LYS A 678 47.49 4.90 -19.16
CA LYS A 678 47.37 4.31 -20.51
C LYS A 678 48.66 3.67 -21.02
N GLY A 679 49.82 4.19 -20.60
CA GLY A 679 51.12 3.64 -20.96
C GLY A 679 51.36 2.23 -20.40
N ASN A 680 50.63 1.81 -19.37
CA ASN A 680 50.74 0.48 -18.79
C ASN A 680 50.08 -0.60 -19.66
N LEU A 681 49.16 -0.25 -20.56
CA LEU A 681 48.49 -1.22 -21.43
C LEU A 681 49.46 -2.03 -22.30
N GLN A 682 50.55 -1.40 -22.73
CA GLN A 682 51.56 -2.01 -23.60
C GLN A 682 52.68 -2.72 -22.82
N LYS A 683 52.71 -2.62 -21.49
CA LYS A 683 53.69 -3.30 -20.64
C LYS A 683 53.24 -4.73 -20.34
N LEU A 684 54.20 -5.62 -20.08
CA LEU A 684 53.91 -6.99 -19.70
C LEU A 684 53.27 -7.01 -18.30
N VAL A 685 52.31 -7.91 -18.09
CA VAL A 685 51.69 -8.11 -16.77
C VAL A 685 52.75 -8.52 -15.75
N SER A 686 53.71 -9.36 -16.16
CA SER A 686 54.84 -9.82 -15.35
C SER A 686 55.79 -8.72 -14.87
N ASP A 687 55.85 -7.58 -15.58
CA ASP A 687 56.63 -6.40 -15.15
C ASP A 687 55.85 -5.51 -14.16
N LEU A 688 54.53 -5.66 -14.13
CA LEU A 688 53.61 -4.79 -13.38
C LEU A 688 53.08 -5.43 -12.09
N VAL A 689 52.86 -6.75 -12.11
CA VAL A 689 52.20 -7.51 -11.04
C VAL A 689 53.08 -8.72 -10.69
N PRO A 690 53.62 -8.81 -9.47
CA PRO A 690 54.36 -9.98 -9.01
C PRO A 690 53.56 -11.29 -9.08
N GLU A 691 54.26 -12.42 -9.16
CA GLU A 691 53.63 -13.74 -9.18
C GLU A 691 52.91 -14.03 -7.85
N GLY A 692 51.62 -14.37 -7.93
CA GLY A 692 50.78 -14.64 -6.77
C GLY A 692 50.13 -13.41 -6.14
N ASP A 693 50.42 -12.20 -6.65
CA ASP A 693 49.76 -10.97 -6.19
C ASP A 693 48.33 -10.85 -6.73
N GLU A 694 47.52 -10.10 -6.00
CA GLU A 694 46.12 -9.82 -6.34
C GLU A 694 45.97 -8.42 -6.92
N ILE A 695 45.14 -8.32 -7.97
CA ILE A 695 44.72 -7.05 -8.56
C ILE A 695 43.20 -6.94 -8.58
N ILE A 696 42.71 -5.71 -8.39
CA ILE A 696 41.29 -5.38 -8.43
C ILE A 696 40.90 -5.02 -9.86
N VAL A 697 39.92 -5.71 -10.41
CA VAL A 697 39.27 -5.40 -11.67
C VAL A 697 37.98 -4.64 -11.40
N THR A 698 37.80 -3.53 -12.11
CA THR A 698 36.59 -2.70 -12.08
C THR A 698 35.98 -2.63 -13.47
N ASP A 699 34.65 -2.56 -13.58
CA ASP A 699 33.96 -2.40 -14.87
C ASP A 699 32.60 -1.75 -14.63
N PRO A 700 32.08 -0.91 -15.54
CA PRO A 700 30.72 -0.38 -15.41
C PRO A 700 29.61 -1.44 -15.29
N ASN A 701 29.85 -2.65 -15.81
CA ASN A 701 28.94 -3.80 -15.70
C ASN A 701 29.22 -4.68 -14.48
N LEU A 702 30.31 -4.44 -13.74
CA LEU A 702 30.60 -5.11 -12.48
C LEU A 702 30.07 -4.25 -11.33
N PRO A 703 29.04 -4.72 -10.60
CA PRO A 703 28.55 -3.99 -9.43
C PRO A 703 29.44 -4.17 -8.19
N PHE A 704 30.55 -4.91 -8.30
CA PHE A 704 31.49 -5.25 -7.24
C PHE A 704 32.94 -5.13 -7.73
N HIS A 705 33.89 -5.11 -6.80
CA HIS A 705 35.32 -5.19 -7.09
C HIS A 705 35.73 -6.65 -7.31
N LEU A 706 36.11 -7.00 -8.54
CA LEU A 706 36.55 -8.36 -8.87
C LEU A 706 38.03 -8.51 -8.48
N MET A 707 38.34 -9.31 -7.46
CA MET A 707 39.72 -9.65 -7.10
C MET A 707 40.21 -10.81 -7.97
N ILE A 708 41.31 -10.61 -8.70
CA ILE A 708 41.99 -11.68 -9.43
C ILE A 708 43.41 -11.88 -8.91
N LYS A 709 43.79 -13.13 -8.71
CA LYS A 709 45.14 -13.53 -8.31
C LYS A 709 45.90 -14.00 -9.55
N VAL A 710 47.00 -13.35 -9.87
CA VAL A 710 47.74 -13.60 -11.11
C VAL A 710 48.78 -14.69 -10.88
N THR A 711 48.69 -15.78 -11.64
CA THR A 711 49.72 -16.82 -11.73
C THR A 711 50.31 -16.83 -13.13
N TYR A 712 51.61 -17.11 -13.27
CA TYR A 712 52.27 -17.09 -14.57
C TYR A 712 52.53 -18.49 -15.10
N ALA A 713 52.08 -18.75 -16.33
CA ALA A 713 52.38 -19.97 -17.10
C ALA A 713 53.69 -19.87 -17.87
#